data_AF-A0A1L7V2Z0-F1
#
_entry.id   AF-A0A1L7V2Z0-F1
#
_cell.length_a   1.000
_cell.length_b   1.000
_cell.length_c   1.000
_cell.angle_alpha   90.00
_cell.angle_beta   90.00
_cell.angle_gamma   90.00
#
_symmetry.space_group_name_H-M   'P 1'
#
loop_
_entity.id
_entity.type
_entity.pdbx_description
1 polymer ?
#
loop_
_entity_poly.entity_id
_entity_poly.type
_entity_poly.pdbx_seq_one_letter_code
_entity_poly.pdbx_strand_id
1 'polypeptide(L)'
;MAPINSEENTKRQLSKIPQDLSDDELADVEPSWQWIYNSTLTTERGDGTQSDRKRRKVTGDRIVGARIGQFECRIGDAVMLKADGSNEAWIALICEFVEDDGEGEKAANFMWFSSEKEIRSRDKKRSDYYPNELYISPSWDINPLASINGKAKIMSQDGFLARYPQGKVPRNDPDFGKVFVCRRGCNTRTATYTDEFIWEEIYGGEHDLFALMDRVKTGTKVTRRRRKARSPSPSDDTYHPAQIPQTPTKTGRGSVAATPTSRRSQATPGSRVKRSASKRLEFTPLATRKLSPSQVESSPFQIARSRLHVSSVPTSLPCREGEFSLVYSHLEAAISDGAGNCIYISGTPGTGKTATVREVVSRLEDAVGSDELDDFIFVEINGMKITDPHQSYTLLWEALKGERASPAQALDHLEREFSNPSPRRIPCVVLMDELDQLVTKNQAVMYNFFNWPTLRHSRLIVLAVANTMDLPERTLSNKISSRLGLTRITFPGYNHEQLMKIIQSRLEGVPGSIVDPDAIQFASRKVAAVSGDARRALDICRRAVELAEADAPSDPATPSKRDNQTQPKGSGRVTIATIKKAINEATTNPIQQHLRSLPLMSKLVMAALLLRIRRTGLAETTFGDTLDEIHRACLRAPAALPGVAAVLNNGLKGTQMGSQRPMTRPGHIHTAALELVAAGLVNLEAQRAERSSKLRLSIADDEVKMALRDDGDLKALGIGV
;
A
#
# COMPACT_ATOMS: atom_id res chain seq x y z
N MET A 1 52.41 -33.43 36.63
CA MET A 1 51.13 -32.85 37.12
C MET A 1 50.09 -33.02 36.02
N ALA A 2 48.93 -33.57 36.39
CA ALA A 2 47.83 -33.99 35.50
C ALA A 2 47.20 -32.86 34.66
N PRO A 3 46.38 -33.22 33.66
CA PRO A 3 44.92 -33.06 33.81
C PRO A 3 44.14 -34.33 33.40
N ILE A 4 43.22 -34.86 34.22
CA ILE A 4 41.77 -34.57 34.34
C ILE A 4 40.93 -35.16 33.20
N ASN A 5 40.17 -36.20 33.58
CA ASN A 5 39.24 -37.03 32.80
C ASN A 5 38.07 -36.25 32.18
N SER A 6 37.71 -36.69 30.97
CA SER A 6 36.36 -36.57 30.39
C SER A 6 35.76 -37.96 30.36
N GLU A 7 34.58 -38.15 30.95
CA GLU A 7 33.84 -39.42 30.89
C GLU A 7 32.70 -39.32 29.86
N GLU A 8 32.83 -40.16 28.84
CA GLU A 8 31.82 -40.57 27.88
C GLU A 8 30.73 -41.40 28.57
N ASN A 9 29.48 -41.29 28.10
CA ASN A 9 28.42 -42.25 28.41
C ASN A 9 27.85 -42.84 27.10
N THR A 10 28.50 -43.93 26.69
CA THR A 10 27.99 -45.19 26.12
C THR A 10 26.59 -45.20 25.48
N LYS A 11 26.56 -45.20 24.15
CA LYS A 11 25.45 -45.77 23.34
C LYS A 11 25.65 -47.29 23.23
N ARG A 12 24.68 -48.08 23.69
CA ARG A 12 24.62 -49.54 23.44
C ARG A 12 23.92 -49.83 22.11
N GLN A 13 24.63 -50.53 21.23
CA GLN A 13 24.13 -51.20 20.04
C GLN A 13 23.47 -52.54 20.38
N LEU A 14 22.44 -52.91 19.61
CA LEU A 14 21.96 -54.26 19.30
C LEU A 14 21.28 -54.13 17.92
N SER A 15 21.41 -54.95 16.88
CA SER A 15 22.31 -56.02 16.45
C SER A 15 21.94 -56.27 14.97
N LYS A 16 22.92 -56.42 14.07
CA LYS A 16 22.73 -56.82 12.65
C LYS A 16 22.49 -58.34 12.54
N ILE A 17 21.92 -58.80 11.41
CA ILE A 17 22.24 -60.00 10.55
C ILE A 17 21.00 -60.32 9.64
N PRO A 18 21.11 -60.82 8.38
CA PRO A 18 21.97 -60.49 7.23
C PRO A 18 21.16 -60.25 5.90
N GLN A 19 21.82 -59.81 4.83
CA GLN A 19 21.29 -59.85 3.45
C GLN A 19 21.44 -61.26 2.86
N ASP A 20 20.38 -61.81 2.28
CA ASP A 20 20.30 -62.25 0.86
C ASP A 20 19.03 -63.09 0.59
N LEU A 21 18.28 -62.68 -0.45
CA LEU A 21 17.50 -63.46 -1.42
C LEU A 21 16.10 -62.88 -1.76
N SER A 22 15.94 -62.61 -3.05
CA SER A 22 14.73 -62.45 -3.89
C SER A 22 13.68 -61.39 -3.54
N ASP A 23 13.67 -60.39 -4.41
CA ASP A 23 12.59 -59.47 -4.78
C ASP A 23 11.38 -60.27 -5.33
N ASP A 24 10.26 -60.29 -4.61
CA ASP A 24 8.88 -60.25 -5.12
C ASP A 24 7.87 -60.63 -4.01
N GLU A 25 6.85 -59.78 -3.85
CA GLU A 25 5.61 -59.95 -3.06
C GLU A 25 5.72 -60.04 -1.52
N LEU A 26 5.66 -58.89 -0.85
CA LEU A 26 4.86 -58.70 0.39
C LEU A 26 4.68 -57.20 0.65
N ALA A 27 3.47 -56.71 0.38
CA ALA A 27 3.04 -55.40 0.85
C ALA A 27 2.96 -55.44 2.39
N ASP A 28 3.86 -54.75 3.07
CA ASP A 28 3.65 -54.34 4.46
C ASP A 28 2.46 -53.38 4.49
N VAL A 29 1.27 -53.94 4.72
CA VAL A 29 0.07 -53.14 5.00
C VAL A 29 0.30 -52.46 6.34
N GLU A 30 0.62 -51.17 6.28
CA GLU A 30 0.63 -50.28 7.43
C GLU A 30 -0.70 -50.44 8.19
N PRO A 31 -0.68 -50.65 9.53
CA PRO A 31 -1.89 -50.94 10.27
C PRO A 31 -2.86 -49.76 10.18
N SER A 32 -3.95 -49.94 9.43
CA SER A 32 -4.99 -48.92 9.25
C SER A 32 -6.00 -48.96 10.40
N TRP A 33 -6.54 -47.79 10.75
CA TRP A 33 -7.55 -47.65 11.78
C TRP A 33 -8.85 -48.38 11.39
N GLN A 34 -9.46 -49.13 12.30
CA GLN A 34 -10.73 -49.86 12.14
C GLN A 34 -11.81 -49.30 13.07
N TRP A 35 -13.05 -49.20 12.59
CA TRP A 35 -14.17 -48.70 13.42
C TRP A 35 -14.76 -49.79 14.31
N ILE A 36 -15.21 -49.41 15.50
CA ILE A 36 -15.96 -50.25 16.43
C ILE A 36 -17.38 -49.70 16.49
N TYR A 37 -18.34 -50.51 16.05
CA TYR A 37 -19.77 -50.20 16.06
C TYR A 37 -20.44 -50.85 17.28
N ASN A 38 -21.46 -50.20 17.83
CA ASN A 38 -22.25 -50.77 18.93
C ASN A 38 -23.56 -51.36 18.40
N SER A 39 -23.64 -52.70 18.37
CA SER A 39 -24.88 -53.43 18.11
C SER A 39 -25.66 -53.59 19.43
N THR A 40 -26.63 -52.73 19.68
CA THR A 40 -27.65 -52.98 20.71
C THR A 40 -29.07 -52.76 20.17
N LEU A 41 -29.82 -53.87 20.12
CA LEU A 41 -31.25 -53.96 19.82
C LEU A 41 -32.09 -53.50 21.02
N THR A 42 -33.14 -52.70 20.74
CA THR A 42 -34.47 -52.52 21.41
C THR A 42 -34.60 -52.80 22.92
N THR A 43 -35.08 -51.91 23.79
CA THR A 43 -36.46 -51.39 24.03
C THR A 43 -36.35 -50.34 25.17
N GLU A 44 -37.06 -49.21 25.20
CA GLU A 44 -38.40 -49.03 25.78
C GLU A 44 -38.90 -47.59 25.55
N ARG A 45 -40.24 -47.46 25.52
CA ARG A 45 -41.01 -46.21 25.40
C ARG A 45 -41.05 -45.47 26.75
N GLY A 46 -40.87 -44.14 26.72
CA GLY A 46 -41.19 -43.25 27.82
C GLY A 46 -41.36 -41.82 27.31
N ASP A 47 -42.60 -41.34 27.33
CA ASP A 47 -43.08 -40.04 26.86
C ASP A 47 -42.77 -38.93 27.89
N GLY A 48 -42.47 -37.70 27.46
CA GLY A 48 -42.19 -36.59 28.39
C GLY A 48 -41.46 -35.35 27.85
N THR A 49 -42.19 -34.51 27.10
CA THR A 49 -42.05 -33.04 26.93
C THR A 49 -40.82 -32.41 26.25
N GLN A 50 -41.15 -31.60 25.24
CA GLN A 50 -40.31 -30.92 24.25
C GLN A 50 -39.51 -29.72 24.77
N SER A 51 -38.30 -29.50 24.23
CA SER A 51 -37.95 -28.23 23.60
C SER A 51 -36.82 -28.37 22.56
N ASP A 52 -37.22 -28.15 21.30
CA ASP A 52 -36.50 -27.60 20.15
C ASP A 52 -35.24 -28.25 19.52
N ARG A 53 -35.46 -28.59 18.24
CA ARG A 53 -34.54 -28.83 17.10
C ARG A 53 -33.82 -30.18 17.05
N LYS A 54 -34.34 -31.09 16.20
CA LYS A 54 -33.55 -31.94 15.26
C LYS A 54 -34.51 -32.69 14.32
N ARG A 55 -34.33 -32.56 13.00
CA ARG A 55 -33.60 -33.49 12.11
C ARG A 55 -34.12 -34.93 12.20
N ARG A 56 -34.70 -35.34 11.07
CA ARG A 56 -35.06 -36.71 10.67
C ARG A 56 -34.01 -37.72 11.16
N LYS A 57 -34.42 -38.63 12.04
CA LYS A 57 -33.58 -39.70 12.61
C LYS A 57 -33.41 -40.79 11.54
N VAL A 58 -32.21 -40.88 10.94
CA VAL A 58 -31.81 -42.02 10.12
C VAL A 58 -31.09 -42.99 11.05
N THR A 59 -31.62 -44.20 11.11
CA THR A 59 -31.01 -45.38 11.72
C THR A 59 -29.75 -45.76 10.94
N GLY A 60 -28.58 -45.48 11.51
CA GLY A 60 -27.30 -46.00 11.07
C GLY A 60 -26.49 -46.38 12.31
N ASP A 61 -25.72 -47.47 12.23
CA ASP A 61 -24.83 -47.92 13.29
C ASP A 61 -23.93 -46.76 13.75
N ARG A 62 -24.05 -46.35 15.01
CA ARG A 62 -23.23 -45.27 15.57
C ARG A 62 -21.84 -45.83 15.86
N ILE A 63 -20.81 -45.20 15.29
CA ILE A 63 -19.41 -45.48 15.58
C ILE A 63 -19.15 -45.13 17.05
N VAL A 64 -18.70 -46.10 17.86
CA VAL A 64 -18.44 -45.93 19.31
C VAL A 64 -16.95 -45.95 19.64
N GLY A 65 -16.10 -46.43 18.72
CA GLY A 65 -14.66 -46.47 18.92
C GLY A 65 -13.87 -46.67 17.63
N ALA A 66 -12.55 -46.56 17.74
CA ALA A 66 -11.60 -46.91 16.70
C ALA A 66 -10.44 -47.74 17.27
N ARG A 67 -9.90 -48.66 16.49
CA ARG A 67 -8.79 -49.54 16.87
C ARG A 67 -7.69 -49.53 15.81
N ILE A 68 -6.43 -49.53 16.25
CA ILE A 68 -5.24 -49.74 15.41
C ILE A 68 -4.33 -50.75 16.13
N GLY A 69 -4.15 -51.93 15.54
CA GLY A 69 -3.42 -53.04 16.18
C GLY A 69 -3.99 -53.40 17.56
N GLN A 70 -3.18 -53.25 18.62
CA GLN A 70 -3.57 -53.47 20.02
C GLN A 70 -4.13 -52.21 20.72
N PHE A 71 -4.05 -51.04 20.09
CA PHE A 71 -4.52 -49.77 20.66
C PHE A 71 -5.98 -49.51 20.27
N GLU A 72 -6.84 -49.26 21.28
CA GLU A 72 -8.27 -49.00 21.09
C GLU A 72 -8.66 -47.70 21.82
N CYS A 73 -9.37 -46.80 21.14
CA CYS A 73 -9.95 -45.59 21.72
C CYS A 73 -11.48 -45.57 21.54
N ARG A 74 -12.20 -45.12 22.57
CA ARG A 74 -13.66 -44.98 22.54
C ARG A 74 -14.08 -43.53 22.76
N ILE A 75 -15.35 -43.22 22.44
CA ILE A 75 -15.93 -41.92 22.79
C ILE A 75 -15.82 -41.73 24.31
N GLY A 76 -15.30 -40.57 24.70
CA GLY A 76 -15.06 -40.22 26.09
C GLY A 76 -13.69 -40.63 26.66
N ASP A 77 -12.84 -41.30 25.88
CA ASP A 77 -11.45 -41.50 26.31
C ASP A 77 -10.67 -40.18 26.24
N ALA A 78 -9.85 -39.92 27.26
CA ALA A 78 -8.83 -38.86 27.22
C ALA A 78 -7.59 -39.38 26.50
N VAL A 79 -7.16 -38.67 25.47
CA VAL A 79 -6.02 -39.05 24.62
C VAL A 79 -5.02 -37.91 24.50
N MET A 80 -3.78 -38.30 24.23
CA MET A 80 -2.68 -37.39 23.96
C MET A 80 -2.42 -37.34 22.46
N LEU A 81 -2.35 -36.14 21.90
CA LEU A 81 -2.03 -35.87 20.50
C LEU A 81 -0.63 -35.26 20.40
N LYS A 82 0.08 -35.60 19.32
CA LYS A 82 1.41 -35.02 19.03
C LYS A 82 1.23 -33.68 18.30
N ALA A 83 1.87 -32.62 18.79
CA ALA A 83 1.94 -31.34 18.08
C ALA A 83 3.04 -31.38 17.01
N ASP A 84 2.71 -30.99 15.77
CA ASP A 84 3.69 -30.93 14.68
C ASP A 84 4.82 -29.94 15.01
N GLY A 85 6.03 -30.46 15.18
CA GLY A 85 7.24 -29.67 15.40
C GLY A 85 7.59 -29.35 16.86
N SER A 86 6.85 -29.85 17.87
CA SER A 86 7.22 -29.71 19.29
C SER A 86 7.17 -31.05 20.04
N ASN A 87 7.98 -31.20 21.09
CA ASN A 87 7.96 -32.38 21.97
C ASN A 87 6.84 -32.32 23.03
N GLU A 88 5.92 -31.36 22.94
CA GLU A 88 4.81 -31.22 23.87
C GLU A 88 3.59 -32.01 23.37
N ALA A 89 3.00 -32.82 24.25
CA ALA A 89 1.80 -33.59 23.97
C ALA A 89 0.56 -32.80 24.42
N TRP A 90 -0.41 -32.64 23.52
CA TRP A 90 -1.70 -32.00 23.83
C TRP A 90 -2.70 -33.04 24.28
N ILE A 91 -3.58 -32.69 25.22
CA ILE A 91 -4.55 -33.64 25.77
C ILE A 91 -5.94 -33.21 25.34
N ALA A 92 -6.75 -34.18 24.94
CA ALA A 92 -8.13 -33.96 24.55
C ALA A 92 -9.04 -35.12 24.93
N LEU A 93 -10.33 -34.84 25.04
CA LEU A 93 -11.39 -35.86 25.10
C LEU A 93 -11.95 -36.12 23.70
N ILE A 94 -12.14 -37.39 23.36
CA ILE A 94 -12.83 -37.78 22.12
C ILE A 94 -14.34 -37.57 22.31
N CYS A 95 -14.93 -36.70 21.51
CA CYS A 95 -16.36 -36.38 21.58
C CYS A 95 -17.20 -37.13 20.56
N GLU A 96 -16.72 -37.25 19.33
CA GLU A 96 -17.44 -37.86 18.23
C GLU A 96 -16.43 -38.36 17.19
N PHE A 97 -16.71 -39.49 16.53
CA PHE A 97 -15.94 -39.96 15.39
C PHE A 97 -16.61 -39.52 14.10
N VAL A 98 -15.81 -39.01 13.15
CA VAL A 98 -16.29 -38.45 11.88
C VAL A 98 -15.50 -39.09 10.74
N GLU A 99 -16.21 -39.53 9.70
CA GLU A 99 -15.59 -39.90 8.43
C GLU A 99 -15.57 -38.66 7.54
N ASP A 100 -14.42 -38.31 6.98
CA ASP A 100 -14.31 -37.22 6.00
C ASP A 100 -14.64 -37.75 4.60
N ASP A 101 -15.65 -37.16 3.95
CA ASP A 101 -16.24 -37.64 2.69
C ASP A 101 -15.30 -37.44 1.46
N GLY A 102 -14.09 -36.89 1.65
CA GLY A 102 -13.16 -36.52 0.59
C GLY A 102 -11.93 -37.43 0.39
N GLU A 103 -11.33 -37.94 1.48
CA GLU A 103 -10.04 -38.67 1.43
C GLU A 103 -10.06 -40.04 2.14
N GLY A 104 -11.18 -40.43 2.77
CA GLY A 104 -11.27 -41.72 3.48
C GLY A 104 -10.43 -41.79 4.75
N GLU A 105 -9.83 -40.69 5.19
CA GLU A 105 -9.10 -40.60 6.44
C GLU A 105 -10.05 -40.53 7.63
N LYS A 106 -9.84 -41.40 8.62
CA LYS A 106 -10.67 -41.48 9.83
C LYS A 106 -10.29 -40.35 10.78
N ALA A 107 -11.28 -39.56 11.20
CA ALA A 107 -11.08 -38.42 12.08
C ALA A 107 -11.96 -38.51 13.34
N ALA A 108 -11.61 -37.72 14.35
CA ALA A 108 -12.44 -37.54 15.53
C ALA A 108 -12.50 -36.06 15.93
N ASN A 109 -13.62 -35.68 16.52
CA ASN A 109 -13.82 -34.40 17.15
C ASN A 109 -13.29 -34.44 18.58
N PHE A 110 -12.36 -33.56 18.90
CA PHE A 110 -11.61 -33.53 20.16
C PHE A 110 -11.98 -32.28 20.96
N MET A 111 -12.26 -32.42 22.26
CA MET A 111 -12.40 -31.30 23.17
C MET A 111 -11.11 -31.12 23.99
N TRP A 112 -10.52 -29.94 23.90
CA TRP A 112 -9.14 -29.73 24.34
C TRP A 112 -9.00 -29.40 25.83
N PHE A 113 -7.87 -29.84 26.40
CA PHE A 113 -7.35 -29.31 27.64
C PHE A 113 -6.24 -28.30 27.37
N SER A 114 -6.19 -27.27 28.20
CA SER A 114 -5.18 -26.23 28.12
C SER A 114 -4.39 -26.14 29.42
N SER A 115 -3.08 -25.99 29.27
CA SER A 115 -2.19 -25.73 30.40
C SER A 115 -2.20 -24.26 30.82
N GLU A 116 -1.67 -23.98 32.00
CA GLU A 116 -1.45 -22.63 32.53
C GLU A 116 -0.52 -21.76 31.63
N LYS A 117 0.32 -22.39 30.81
CA LYS A 117 1.22 -21.70 29.87
C LYS A 117 0.50 -21.16 28.62
N GLU A 118 -0.62 -21.76 28.24
CA GLU A 118 -1.37 -21.41 27.02
C GLU A 118 -2.34 -20.22 27.21
N ILE A 119 -2.55 -19.78 28.45
CA ILE A 119 -3.46 -18.68 28.78
C ILE A 119 -2.80 -17.33 28.45
N ARG A 120 -3.29 -16.65 27.41
CA ARG A 120 -2.67 -15.42 26.84
C ARG A 120 -2.73 -14.18 27.73
N SER A 121 -3.72 -14.05 28.61
CA SER A 121 -3.93 -12.84 29.42
C SER A 121 -3.15 -12.92 30.73
N ARG A 122 -2.06 -12.15 30.86
CA ARG A 122 -1.23 -12.11 32.08
C ARG A 122 -1.95 -11.50 33.29
N ASP A 123 -2.86 -10.54 33.07
CA ASP A 123 -3.52 -9.78 34.15
C ASP A 123 -4.68 -10.51 34.83
N LYS A 124 -5.31 -11.45 34.11
CA LYS A 124 -6.44 -12.27 34.61
C LYS A 124 -6.05 -13.71 34.92
N LYS A 125 -4.78 -14.03 34.74
CA LYS A 125 -4.21 -15.35 35.04
C LYS A 125 -4.23 -15.56 36.55
N ARG A 126 -4.88 -16.62 37.00
CA ARG A 126 -4.84 -16.97 38.43
C ARG A 126 -3.50 -17.63 38.77
N SER A 127 -3.02 -17.38 39.99
CA SER A 127 -1.74 -17.89 40.50
C SER A 127 -1.89 -19.19 41.31
N ASP A 128 -3.09 -19.77 41.36
CA ASP A 128 -3.45 -20.95 42.17
C ASP A 128 -3.38 -22.27 41.40
N TYR A 129 -2.37 -22.45 40.53
CA TYR A 129 -2.24 -23.61 39.66
C TYR A 129 -1.24 -24.66 40.18
N TYR A 130 -1.49 -25.94 39.88
CA TYR A 130 -0.56 -27.05 40.19
C TYR A 130 0.25 -27.49 38.95
N PRO A 131 1.47 -28.07 39.13
CA PRO A 131 2.34 -28.46 38.01
C PRO A 131 1.75 -29.46 37.00
N ASN A 132 0.77 -30.29 37.41
CA ASN A 132 0.11 -31.29 36.55
C ASN A 132 -1.37 -30.93 36.30
N GLU A 133 -1.76 -29.67 36.51
CA GLU A 133 -3.14 -29.23 36.35
C GLU A 133 -3.44 -28.78 34.92
N LEU A 134 -4.59 -29.21 34.42
CA LEU A 134 -5.11 -28.86 33.11
C LEU A 134 -6.52 -28.31 33.23
N TYR A 135 -6.82 -27.32 32.40
CA TYR A 135 -8.13 -26.70 32.33
C TYR A 135 -8.88 -27.21 31.11
N ILE A 136 -10.11 -27.68 31.32
CA ILE A 136 -10.95 -28.13 30.22
C ILE A 136 -11.50 -26.92 29.45
N SER A 137 -11.24 -26.86 28.14
CA SER A 137 -11.64 -25.74 27.28
C SER A 137 -12.92 -26.08 26.51
N PRO A 138 -13.82 -25.11 26.25
CA PRO A 138 -14.99 -25.31 25.40
C PRO A 138 -14.65 -25.41 23.88
N SER A 139 -13.37 -25.35 23.51
CA SER A 139 -12.90 -25.47 22.12
C SER A 139 -12.87 -26.93 21.68
N TRP A 140 -13.38 -27.18 20.47
CA TRP A 140 -13.42 -28.50 19.86
C TRP A 140 -12.97 -28.40 18.40
N ASP A 141 -12.08 -29.30 17.98
CA ASP A 141 -11.55 -29.37 16.63
C ASP A 141 -11.55 -30.82 16.12
N ILE A 142 -11.65 -30.99 14.80
CA ILE A 142 -11.59 -32.31 14.17
C ILE A 142 -10.15 -32.58 13.77
N ASN A 143 -9.56 -33.67 14.28
CA ASN A 143 -8.22 -34.11 13.88
C ASN A 143 -8.25 -35.56 13.37
N PRO A 144 -7.32 -35.94 12.47
CA PRO A 144 -7.13 -37.32 12.05
C PRO A 144 -6.77 -38.23 13.23
N LEU A 145 -7.24 -39.47 13.23
CA LEU A 145 -6.91 -40.45 14.27
C LEU A 145 -5.41 -40.77 14.33
N ALA A 146 -4.68 -40.57 13.23
CA ALA A 146 -3.22 -40.72 13.16
C ALA A 146 -2.47 -39.77 14.12
N SER A 147 -3.09 -38.69 14.58
CA SER A 147 -2.48 -37.74 15.52
C SER A 147 -2.40 -38.25 16.97
N ILE A 148 -3.08 -39.35 17.31
CA ILE A 148 -3.14 -39.91 18.66
C ILE A 148 -1.84 -40.66 19.00
N ASN A 149 -1.17 -40.22 20.05
CA ASN A 149 0.08 -40.78 20.56
C ASN A 149 -0.13 -41.71 21.79
N GLY A 150 -1.30 -41.67 22.44
CA GLY A 150 -1.63 -42.57 23.54
C GLY A 150 -2.81 -42.12 24.40
N LYS A 151 -3.14 -42.88 25.46
CA LYS A 151 -4.19 -42.51 26.43
C LYS A 151 -3.64 -41.67 27.57
N ALA A 152 -4.40 -40.66 27.98
CA ALA A 152 -4.17 -39.84 29.17
C ALA A 152 -5.17 -40.22 30.28
N LYS A 153 -4.76 -40.09 31.54
CA LYS A 153 -5.62 -40.27 32.71
C LYS A 153 -5.85 -38.93 33.38
N ILE A 154 -7.10 -38.54 33.54
CA ILE A 154 -7.50 -37.30 34.19
C ILE A 154 -8.22 -37.66 35.49
N MET A 155 -7.84 -37.03 36.59
CA MET A 155 -8.40 -37.30 37.91
C MET A 155 -8.57 -36.03 38.74
N SER A 156 -9.29 -36.16 39.86
CA SER A 156 -9.43 -35.11 40.86
C SER A 156 -8.10 -34.88 41.59
N GLN A 157 -7.94 -33.71 42.22
CA GLN A 157 -6.74 -33.43 43.02
C GLN A 157 -6.62 -34.39 44.22
N ASP A 158 -7.73 -34.71 44.88
CA ASP A 158 -7.74 -35.62 46.02
C ASP A 158 -7.44 -37.06 45.59
N GLY A 159 -7.97 -37.49 44.45
CA GLY A 159 -7.63 -38.78 43.84
C GLY A 159 -6.15 -38.88 43.43
N PHE A 160 -5.57 -37.78 42.92
CA PHE A 160 -4.15 -37.71 42.61
C PHE A 160 -3.27 -37.80 43.87
N LEU A 161 -3.63 -37.10 44.94
CA LEU A 161 -2.89 -37.11 46.20
C LEU A 161 -3.03 -38.45 46.94
N ALA A 162 -4.18 -39.11 46.85
CA ALA A 162 -4.38 -40.44 47.41
C ALA A 162 -3.50 -41.50 46.73
N ARG A 163 -3.35 -41.40 45.40
CA ARG A 163 -2.50 -42.31 44.60
C ARG A 163 -1.02 -41.95 44.68
N TYR A 164 -0.70 -40.66 44.80
CA TYR A 164 0.65 -40.12 44.86
C TYR A 164 0.79 -39.12 46.02
N PRO A 165 1.02 -39.61 47.27
CA PRO A 165 1.08 -38.76 48.46
C PRO A 165 2.19 -37.69 48.44
N GLN A 166 3.22 -37.87 47.61
CA GLN A 166 4.33 -36.92 47.45
C GLN A 166 4.05 -35.82 46.40
N GLY A 167 2.85 -35.80 45.80
CA GLY A 167 2.45 -34.79 44.81
C GLY A 167 3.21 -34.86 43.47
N LYS A 168 3.99 -35.92 43.25
CA LYS A 168 4.76 -36.17 42.02
C LYS A 168 4.66 -37.65 41.64
N VAL A 169 4.51 -37.92 40.35
CA VAL A 169 4.55 -39.28 39.81
C VAL A 169 6.01 -39.74 39.74
N PRO A 170 6.39 -40.89 40.34
CA PRO A 170 7.74 -41.43 40.24
C PRO A 170 8.15 -41.71 38.78
N ARG A 171 9.42 -41.46 38.43
CA ARG A 171 9.94 -41.70 37.06
C ARG A 171 9.91 -43.17 36.61
N ASN A 172 9.79 -44.11 37.55
CA ASN A 172 9.72 -45.55 37.28
C ASN A 172 8.28 -46.06 37.09
N ASP A 173 7.27 -45.21 37.28
CA ASP A 173 5.86 -45.58 37.11
C ASP A 173 5.48 -45.52 35.61
N PRO A 174 4.81 -46.54 35.03
CA PRO A 174 4.30 -46.50 33.65
C PRO A 174 3.34 -45.34 33.36
N ASP A 175 2.77 -44.73 34.40
CA ASP A 175 1.88 -43.57 34.35
C ASP A 175 2.64 -42.22 34.36
N PHE A 176 3.98 -42.22 34.38
CA PHE A 176 4.79 -41.00 34.32
C PHE A 176 4.53 -40.21 33.02
N GLY A 177 4.08 -38.97 33.16
CA GLY A 177 3.75 -38.08 32.02
C GLY A 177 2.39 -38.35 31.37
N LYS A 178 1.56 -39.26 31.93
CA LYS A 178 0.23 -39.60 31.40
C LYS A 178 -0.93 -39.23 32.33
N VAL A 179 -0.63 -38.78 33.56
CA VAL A 179 -1.61 -38.45 34.59
C VAL A 179 -1.71 -36.95 34.78
N PHE A 180 -2.93 -36.42 34.69
CA PHE A 180 -3.24 -35.01 34.80
C PHE A 180 -4.40 -34.77 35.77
N VAL A 181 -4.44 -33.57 36.35
CA VAL A 181 -5.47 -33.15 37.30
C VAL A 181 -6.35 -32.09 36.64
N CYS A 182 -7.67 -32.21 36.71
CA CYS A 182 -8.59 -31.19 36.23
C CYS A 182 -9.57 -30.78 37.33
N ARG A 183 -9.57 -29.49 37.69
CA ARG A 183 -10.46 -28.92 38.72
C ARG A 183 -11.43 -27.87 38.19
N ARG A 184 -11.13 -27.27 37.02
CA ARG A 184 -11.86 -26.13 36.47
C ARG A 184 -11.86 -26.18 34.95
N GLY A 185 -12.92 -25.62 34.35
CA GLY A 185 -12.94 -25.25 32.94
C GLY A 185 -12.43 -23.82 32.73
N CYS A 186 -11.73 -23.58 31.63
CA CYS A 186 -11.20 -22.26 31.29
C CYS A 186 -11.43 -21.97 29.80
N ASN A 187 -11.84 -20.73 29.51
CA ASN A 187 -11.80 -20.22 28.15
C ASN A 187 -10.48 -19.48 27.92
N THR A 188 -9.56 -20.08 27.17
CA THR A 188 -8.21 -19.56 26.91
C THR A 188 -8.18 -18.15 26.30
N ARG A 189 -9.22 -17.77 25.54
CA ARG A 189 -9.32 -16.45 24.89
C ARG A 189 -9.75 -15.35 25.84
N THR A 190 -10.62 -15.65 26.80
CA THR A 190 -11.25 -14.63 27.68
C THR A 190 -10.77 -14.70 29.13
N ALA A 191 -9.98 -15.72 29.49
CA ALA A 191 -9.49 -16.01 30.85
C ALA A 191 -10.63 -16.06 31.89
N THR A 192 -11.78 -16.60 31.47
CA THR A 192 -12.91 -16.89 32.37
C THR A 192 -12.82 -18.33 32.83
N TYR A 193 -12.84 -18.53 34.14
CA TYR A 193 -12.77 -19.83 34.79
C TYR A 193 -14.14 -20.21 35.33
N THR A 194 -14.47 -21.50 35.29
CA THR A 194 -15.62 -22.04 36.04
C THR A 194 -15.28 -22.17 37.53
N ASP A 195 -16.30 -22.42 38.34
CA ASP A 195 -16.11 -22.84 39.72
C ASP A 195 -15.39 -24.20 39.77
N GLU A 196 -14.77 -24.47 40.93
CA GLU A 196 -14.07 -25.74 41.17
C GLU A 196 -15.03 -26.90 41.20
N PHE A 197 -14.57 -28.03 40.66
CA PHE A 197 -15.33 -29.25 40.68
C PHE A 197 -14.46 -30.50 40.79
N ILE A 198 -15.07 -31.57 41.29
CA ILE A 198 -14.43 -32.88 41.43
C ILE A 198 -14.65 -33.64 40.12
N TRP A 199 -13.55 -34.00 39.44
CA TRP A 199 -13.58 -34.66 38.13
C TRP A 199 -14.43 -35.94 38.11
N GLU A 200 -14.27 -36.78 39.13
CA GLU A 200 -14.95 -38.08 39.25
C GLU A 200 -16.47 -37.97 39.46
N GLU A 201 -16.95 -36.84 40.00
CA GLU A 201 -18.39 -36.58 40.19
C GLU A 201 -19.07 -36.08 38.91
N ILE A 202 -18.30 -35.56 37.95
CA ILE A 202 -18.83 -34.93 36.74
C ILE A 202 -18.60 -35.78 35.50
N TYR A 203 -17.60 -36.66 35.53
CA TYR A 203 -17.20 -37.39 34.35
C TYR A 203 -16.95 -38.88 34.67
N GLY A 204 -17.95 -39.73 34.43
CA GLY A 204 -17.87 -41.18 34.55
C GLY A 204 -17.71 -41.93 33.22
N GLY A 205 -17.81 -41.25 32.07
CA GLY A 205 -17.66 -41.85 30.74
C GLY A 205 -18.50 -41.17 29.64
N GLU A 206 -18.85 -41.93 28.59
CA GLU A 206 -19.57 -41.43 27.40
C GLU A 206 -20.89 -40.71 27.74
N HIS A 207 -21.64 -41.21 28.73
CA HIS A 207 -22.97 -40.69 29.07
C HIS A 207 -22.94 -39.28 29.70
N ASP A 208 -21.84 -38.91 30.36
CA ASP A 208 -21.70 -37.62 31.07
C ASP A 208 -21.02 -36.54 30.23
N LEU A 209 -20.51 -36.90 29.05
CA LEU A 209 -19.77 -36.00 28.15
C LEU A 209 -20.60 -34.77 27.73
N PHE A 210 -21.89 -34.96 27.44
CA PHE A 210 -22.78 -33.87 27.05
C PHE A 210 -23.07 -32.91 28.21
N ALA A 211 -23.25 -33.45 29.43
CA ALA A 211 -23.47 -32.66 30.63
C ALA A 211 -22.23 -31.84 31.01
N LEU A 212 -21.04 -32.44 30.91
CA LEU A 212 -19.76 -31.75 31.06
C LEU A 212 -19.62 -30.61 30.03
N MET A 213 -19.96 -30.87 28.77
CA MET A 213 -19.88 -29.88 27.69
C MET A 213 -20.81 -28.68 27.93
N ASP A 214 -22.06 -28.91 28.32
CA ASP A 214 -23.00 -27.83 28.61
C ASP A 214 -22.57 -27.02 29.83
N ARG A 215 -22.05 -27.69 30.88
CA ARG A 215 -21.54 -27.02 32.08
C ARG A 215 -20.33 -26.14 31.78
N VAL A 216 -19.36 -26.60 30.99
CA VAL A 216 -18.20 -25.78 30.60
C VAL A 216 -18.64 -24.61 29.72
N LYS A 217 -19.56 -24.83 28.75
CA LYS A 217 -20.10 -23.75 27.91
C LYS A 217 -20.89 -22.72 28.70
N THR A 218 -21.69 -23.14 29.67
CA THR A 218 -22.52 -22.26 30.49
C THR A 218 -21.70 -21.52 31.55
N GLY A 219 -20.73 -22.20 32.18
CA GLY A 219 -19.83 -21.60 33.16
C GLY A 219 -18.78 -20.65 32.56
N THR A 220 -18.45 -20.78 31.27
CA THR A 220 -17.50 -19.89 30.57
C THR A 220 -18.18 -18.80 29.71
N LYS A 221 -19.51 -18.78 29.62
CA LYS A 221 -20.24 -17.66 29.00
C LYS A 221 -20.07 -16.41 29.87
N VAL A 222 -19.72 -15.29 29.24
CA VAL A 222 -19.66 -13.99 29.91
C VAL A 222 -21.04 -13.64 30.44
N THR A 223 -21.31 -13.89 31.73
CA THR A 223 -22.43 -13.26 32.40
C THR A 223 -22.14 -11.76 32.39
N ARG A 224 -22.80 -11.02 31.50
CA ARG A 224 -22.91 -9.55 31.60
C ARG A 224 -23.59 -9.27 32.94
N ARG A 225 -22.82 -9.18 34.02
CA ARG A 225 -23.27 -8.53 35.24
C ARG A 225 -23.59 -7.09 34.84
N ARG A 226 -24.89 -6.79 34.78
CA ARG A 226 -25.45 -5.46 34.54
C ARG A 226 -24.75 -4.50 35.49
N ARG A 227 -23.85 -3.65 34.98
CA ARG A 227 -23.19 -2.62 35.78
C ARG A 227 -24.29 -1.66 36.26
N LYS A 228 -24.53 -1.67 37.57
CA LYS A 228 -25.21 -0.56 38.26
C LYS A 228 -24.33 0.68 38.06
N ALA A 229 -24.90 1.77 37.55
CA ALA A 229 -24.20 3.04 37.39
C ALA A 229 -23.55 3.43 38.73
N ARG A 230 -22.22 3.66 38.71
CA ARG A 230 -21.50 4.14 39.88
C ARG A 230 -21.58 5.66 39.90
N SER A 231 -22.01 6.17 41.05
CA SER A 231 -22.16 7.57 41.42
C SER A 231 -20.84 8.37 41.35
N PRO A 232 -20.91 9.71 41.20
CA PRO A 232 -19.73 10.56 41.24
C PRO A 232 -19.15 10.61 42.66
N SER A 233 -17.83 10.50 42.77
CA SER A 233 -17.10 10.73 44.02
C SER A 233 -16.79 12.21 44.24
N PRO A 234 -16.64 12.67 45.50
CA PRO A 234 -16.52 14.08 45.85
C PRO A 234 -15.11 14.62 45.64
N SER A 235 -15.05 15.95 45.54
CA SER A 235 -13.88 16.82 45.45
C SER A 235 -12.86 16.65 46.57
N ASP A 236 -11.58 16.72 46.23
CA ASP A 236 -10.55 17.20 47.15
C ASP A 236 -9.55 18.10 46.40
N ASP A 237 -9.11 19.12 47.12
CA ASP A 237 -8.54 20.38 46.64
C ASP A 237 -7.02 20.32 46.37
N THR A 238 -6.60 21.18 45.44
CA THR A 238 -5.30 21.89 45.40
C THR A 238 -3.99 21.09 45.26
N TYR A 239 -3.37 21.15 44.07
CA TYR A 239 -1.90 21.24 43.95
C TYR A 239 -1.48 21.99 42.67
N HIS A 240 -0.80 23.13 42.84
CA HIS A 240 -0.24 23.98 41.78
C HIS A 240 1.06 23.39 41.18
N PRO A 241 1.30 23.49 39.86
CA PRO A 241 2.62 23.23 39.29
C PRO A 241 3.50 24.49 39.24
N ALA A 242 4.77 24.27 39.56
CA ALA A 242 5.85 25.24 39.73
C ALA A 242 6.38 25.86 38.42
N GLN A 243 7.00 27.04 38.58
CA GLN A 243 7.62 27.91 37.58
C GLN A 243 9.07 27.49 37.24
N ILE A 244 9.55 27.88 36.05
CA ILE A 244 10.95 28.21 35.74
C ILE A 244 10.96 29.60 35.06
N PRO A 245 11.97 30.46 35.33
CA PRO A 245 11.78 31.88 35.62
C PRO A 245 12.14 32.87 34.50
N GLN A 246 11.50 34.04 34.54
CA GLN A 246 11.90 35.27 33.84
C GLN A 246 12.89 36.08 34.67
N THR A 247 13.88 36.67 34.00
CA THR A 247 14.95 37.51 34.56
C THR A 247 14.46 38.92 34.94
N PRO A 248 14.89 39.48 36.10
CA PRO A 248 14.61 40.86 36.48
C PRO A 248 15.80 41.78 36.14
N THR A 249 15.55 42.91 35.49
CA THR A 249 16.54 44.01 35.39
C THR A 249 16.09 45.23 36.19
N LYS A 250 17.05 45.75 36.95
CA LYS A 250 16.98 46.71 38.04
C LYS A 250 16.53 48.12 37.65
N THR A 251 15.95 48.79 38.64
CA THR A 251 15.60 50.21 38.72
C THR A 251 16.82 51.16 38.84
N GLY A 252 16.81 52.25 38.05
CA GLY A 252 17.01 53.63 38.53
C GLY A 252 18.39 54.30 38.40
N ARG A 253 18.50 55.31 37.51
CA ARG A 253 18.91 56.73 37.79
C ARG A 253 19.37 57.47 36.51
N GLY A 254 18.80 58.65 36.27
CA GLY A 254 19.55 59.86 35.90
C GLY A 254 19.76 60.21 34.41
N SER A 255 19.10 61.31 34.01
CA SER A 255 19.69 62.49 33.34
C SER A 255 19.58 62.67 31.80
N VAL A 256 19.06 63.87 31.48
CA VAL A 256 19.16 64.76 30.30
C VAL A 256 18.45 64.46 28.95
N ALA A 257 17.63 65.46 28.60
CA ALA A 257 17.48 66.12 27.29
C ALA A 257 16.33 65.72 26.34
N ALA A 258 15.39 66.68 26.25
CA ALA A 258 14.68 67.18 25.06
C ALA A 258 13.42 66.45 24.50
N THR A 259 12.28 67.11 24.79
CA THR A 259 10.96 67.24 24.11
C THR A 259 10.93 67.17 22.56
N PRO A 260 9.76 67.10 21.84
CA PRO A 260 8.39 67.51 22.26
C PRO A 260 7.15 66.68 21.79
N THR A 261 6.02 66.91 22.50
CA THR A 261 4.60 66.96 22.03
C THR A 261 3.96 65.70 21.42
N SER A 262 2.75 65.25 21.78
CA SER A 262 1.48 65.97 21.89
C SER A 262 0.45 65.14 22.69
N ARG A 263 -0.42 65.85 23.41
CA ARG A 263 -1.50 65.36 24.28
C ARG A 263 -2.53 64.49 23.53
N ARG A 264 -2.92 63.35 24.12
CA ARG A 264 -4.21 62.72 23.83
C ARG A 264 -5.00 62.55 25.12
N SER A 265 -6.07 63.32 25.21
CA SER A 265 -7.07 63.31 26.27
C SER A 265 -7.89 62.02 26.24
N GLN A 266 -8.21 61.54 27.44
CA GLN A 266 -9.27 60.56 27.69
C GLN A 266 -10.64 61.21 27.40
N ALA A 267 -11.50 60.50 26.67
CA ALA A 267 -12.93 60.77 26.64
C ALA A 267 -13.69 59.45 26.54
N THR A 268 -14.71 59.37 27.38
CA THR A 268 -15.66 58.28 27.63
C THR A 268 -16.52 57.92 26.41
N PRO A 269 -17.11 56.70 26.36
CA PRO A 269 -17.88 56.25 25.22
C PRO A 269 -19.32 56.78 25.31
N GLY A 270 -19.72 57.59 24.34
CA GLY A 270 -21.09 58.09 24.20
C GLY A 270 -21.48 58.31 22.74
N SER A 271 -22.42 57.48 22.28
CA SER A 271 -23.36 57.70 21.17
C SER A 271 -22.81 58.04 19.76
N ARG A 272 -22.90 57.06 18.84
CA ARG A 272 -23.29 57.35 17.45
C ARG A 272 -23.91 56.15 16.71
N VAL A 273 -25.21 56.30 16.41
CA VAL A 273 -25.91 56.01 15.15
C VAL A 273 -25.63 54.66 14.47
N LYS A 274 -26.66 53.79 14.47
CA LYS A 274 -26.79 52.62 13.59
C LYS A 274 -26.62 53.03 12.13
N ARG A 275 -25.55 52.53 11.48
CA ARG A 275 -25.51 52.31 10.03
C ARG A 275 -25.43 50.81 9.78
N SER A 276 -26.19 50.39 8.78
CA SER A 276 -26.47 49.04 8.31
C SER A 276 -25.31 48.06 8.37
N ALA A 277 -25.65 46.80 8.70
CA ALA A 277 -24.78 45.65 8.73
C ALA A 277 -23.99 45.46 7.43
N SER A 278 -22.69 45.75 7.46
CA SER A 278 -21.75 45.16 6.50
C SER A 278 -21.39 43.77 7.04
N LYS A 279 -21.78 42.72 6.32
CA LYS A 279 -21.32 41.35 6.58
C LYS A 279 -19.80 41.36 6.72
N ARG A 280 -19.29 40.74 7.78
CA ARG A 280 -17.88 40.45 7.98
C ARG A 280 -17.42 39.61 6.78
N LEU A 281 -16.49 40.13 5.98
CA LEU A 281 -15.88 39.33 4.93
C LEU A 281 -14.92 38.35 5.59
N GLU A 282 -15.26 37.06 5.53
CA GLU A 282 -14.34 36.00 5.89
C GLU A 282 -13.21 35.97 4.85
N PHE A 283 -11.99 36.26 5.31
CA PHE A 283 -10.79 36.10 4.52
C PHE A 283 -10.49 34.59 4.41
N THR A 284 -11.17 33.91 3.50
CA THR A 284 -10.76 32.57 3.05
C THR A 284 -9.45 32.71 2.27
N PRO A 285 -8.39 31.96 2.61
CA PRO A 285 -7.15 31.99 1.83
C PRO A 285 -7.44 31.64 0.37
N LEU A 286 -6.75 32.30 -0.58
CA LEU A 286 -6.99 32.19 -2.02
C LEU A 286 -7.04 30.74 -2.53
N ALA A 287 -6.33 29.82 -1.89
CA ALA A 287 -6.28 28.40 -2.24
C ALA A 287 -7.60 27.63 -2.00
N THR A 288 -8.50 28.10 -1.13
CA THR A 288 -9.75 27.38 -0.77
C THR A 288 -11.01 27.96 -1.40
N ARG A 289 -10.91 29.04 -2.19
CA ARG A 289 -12.02 29.55 -3.00
C ARG A 289 -12.22 28.64 -4.21
N LYS A 290 -13.08 27.63 -4.07
CA LYS A 290 -13.73 27.03 -5.24
C LYS A 290 -14.69 28.08 -5.80
N LEU A 291 -14.46 28.51 -7.05
CA LEU A 291 -15.38 29.40 -7.76
C LEU A 291 -16.78 28.77 -7.76
N SER A 292 -17.82 29.59 -7.64
CA SER A 292 -19.20 29.10 -7.77
C SER A 292 -19.38 28.47 -9.16
N PRO A 293 -20.11 27.34 -9.30
CA PRO A 293 -20.28 26.63 -10.58
C PRO A 293 -20.72 27.54 -11.74
N SER A 294 -21.56 28.54 -11.46
CA SER A 294 -22.06 29.54 -12.39
C SER A 294 -21.01 30.53 -12.93
N GLN A 295 -19.86 30.69 -12.28
CA GLN A 295 -18.73 31.47 -12.81
C GLN A 295 -17.81 30.64 -13.70
N VAL A 296 -17.76 29.31 -13.48
CA VAL A 296 -17.00 28.36 -14.32
C VAL A 296 -17.66 28.19 -15.70
N GLU A 297 -18.98 28.43 -15.79
CA GLU A 297 -19.78 28.39 -17.02
C GLU A 297 -19.86 29.73 -17.76
N SER A 298 -19.19 30.79 -17.29
CA SER A 298 -19.37 32.14 -17.83
C SER A 298 -18.78 32.35 -19.24
N SER A 299 -17.81 31.53 -19.65
CA SER A 299 -17.14 31.61 -20.95
C SER A 299 -17.11 30.26 -21.66
N PRO A 300 -17.46 30.19 -22.97
CA PRO A 300 -17.32 28.97 -23.77
C PRO A 300 -15.91 28.35 -23.71
N PHE A 301 -14.86 29.19 -23.64
CA PHE A 301 -13.47 28.72 -23.51
C PHE A 301 -13.21 28.03 -22.17
N GLN A 302 -13.83 28.51 -21.09
CA GLN A 302 -13.65 27.95 -19.77
C GLN A 302 -14.39 26.61 -19.62
N ILE A 303 -15.57 26.47 -20.24
CA ILE A 303 -16.29 25.20 -20.37
C ILE A 303 -15.46 24.20 -21.19
N ALA A 304 -14.86 24.63 -22.31
CA ALA A 304 -13.97 23.77 -23.09
C ALA A 304 -12.76 23.30 -22.27
N ARG A 305 -12.12 24.19 -21.50
CA ARG A 305 -10.98 23.85 -20.63
C ARG A 305 -11.35 22.86 -19.53
N SER A 306 -12.52 23.01 -18.91
CA SER A 306 -12.96 22.11 -17.84
C SER A 306 -13.29 20.71 -18.36
N ARG A 307 -13.88 20.60 -19.56
CA ARG A 307 -14.17 19.30 -20.21
C ARG A 307 -12.96 18.61 -20.85
N LEU A 308 -12.00 19.39 -21.34
CA LEU A 308 -10.71 18.88 -21.80
C LEU A 308 -9.79 18.52 -20.63
N HIS A 309 -10.15 18.86 -19.40
CA HIS A 309 -9.36 18.51 -18.22
C HIS A 309 -9.33 16.99 -18.02
N VAL A 310 -8.14 16.44 -17.82
CA VAL A 310 -7.91 14.99 -17.66
C VAL A 310 -8.70 14.37 -16.50
N SER A 311 -9.02 15.14 -15.46
CA SER A 311 -9.81 14.65 -14.31
C SER A 311 -11.30 14.49 -14.60
N SER A 312 -11.82 15.13 -15.64
CA SER A 312 -13.18 14.86 -16.09
C SER A 312 -13.13 13.54 -16.84
N VAL A 313 -13.69 12.46 -16.28
CA VAL A 313 -13.83 11.19 -16.99
C VAL A 313 -15.30 11.09 -17.39
N PRO A 314 -15.62 10.95 -18.69
CA PRO A 314 -17.00 10.78 -19.14
C PRO A 314 -17.53 9.45 -18.61
N THR A 315 -18.85 9.32 -18.56
CA THR A 315 -19.53 8.08 -18.19
C THR A 315 -19.27 6.92 -19.15
N SER A 316 -18.84 7.22 -20.38
CA SER A 316 -18.42 6.22 -21.36
C SER A 316 -17.15 6.62 -22.08
N LEU A 317 -16.14 5.76 -22.08
CA LEU A 317 -14.89 5.97 -22.80
C LEU A 317 -15.01 5.52 -24.27
N PRO A 318 -14.97 6.44 -25.25
CA PRO A 318 -15.04 6.05 -26.66
C PRO A 318 -13.76 5.33 -27.09
N CYS A 319 -13.88 4.48 -28.12
CA CYS A 319 -12.75 3.79 -28.76
C CYS A 319 -12.06 2.69 -27.94
N ARG A 320 -12.61 2.32 -26.78
CA ARG A 320 -12.16 1.17 -25.96
C ARG A 320 -13.28 0.16 -25.68
N GLU A 321 -14.31 0.18 -26.51
CA GLU A 321 -15.51 -0.67 -26.38
C GLU A 321 -15.17 -2.16 -26.48
N GLY A 322 -14.19 -2.53 -27.30
CA GLY A 322 -13.74 -3.92 -27.44
C GLY A 322 -13.06 -4.44 -26.17
N GLU A 323 -12.11 -3.68 -25.64
CA GLU A 323 -11.43 -4.02 -24.38
C GLU A 323 -12.38 -3.95 -23.18
N PHE A 324 -13.29 -2.97 -23.17
CA PHE A 324 -14.36 -2.86 -22.18
C PHE A 324 -15.21 -4.14 -22.15
N SER A 325 -15.70 -4.58 -23.31
CA SER A 325 -16.55 -5.77 -23.42
C SER A 325 -15.82 -7.03 -22.96
N LEU A 326 -14.53 -7.14 -23.27
CA LEU A 326 -13.71 -8.27 -22.83
C LEU A 326 -13.54 -8.30 -21.30
N VAL A 327 -13.16 -7.17 -20.69
CA VAL A 327 -13.03 -7.08 -19.22
C VAL A 327 -14.37 -7.31 -18.54
N TYR A 328 -15.46 -6.73 -19.07
CA TYR A 328 -16.82 -6.90 -18.56
C TYR A 328 -17.24 -8.38 -18.59
N SER A 329 -17.13 -9.05 -19.75
CA SER A 329 -17.53 -10.46 -19.88
C SER A 329 -16.75 -11.40 -18.94
N HIS A 330 -15.46 -11.13 -18.72
CA HIS A 330 -14.64 -11.96 -17.84
C HIS A 330 -14.97 -11.73 -16.37
N LEU A 331 -15.28 -10.49 -15.97
CA LEU A 331 -15.70 -10.18 -14.61
C LEU A 331 -17.10 -10.71 -14.33
N GLU A 332 -18.05 -10.50 -15.23
CA GLU A 332 -19.42 -11.00 -15.12
C GLU A 332 -19.46 -12.52 -14.99
N ALA A 333 -18.71 -13.24 -15.83
CA ALA A 333 -18.61 -14.70 -15.75
C ALA A 333 -17.98 -15.15 -14.41
N ALA A 334 -16.88 -14.51 -13.98
CA ALA A 334 -16.21 -14.88 -12.73
C ALA A 334 -17.07 -14.61 -11.48
N ILE A 335 -17.84 -13.52 -11.48
CA ILE A 335 -18.78 -13.18 -10.40
C ILE A 335 -19.92 -14.19 -10.37
N SER A 336 -20.55 -14.48 -11.52
CA SER A 336 -21.67 -15.42 -11.65
C SER A 336 -21.29 -16.86 -11.28
N ASP A 337 -20.10 -17.31 -11.70
CA ASP A 337 -19.58 -18.64 -11.35
C ASP A 337 -19.10 -18.71 -9.89
N GLY A 338 -18.94 -17.57 -9.22
CA GLY A 338 -18.35 -17.47 -7.89
C GLY A 338 -16.93 -18.04 -7.83
N ALA A 339 -16.19 -17.95 -8.93
CA ALA A 339 -14.84 -18.51 -9.09
C ALA A 339 -13.76 -17.43 -8.92
N GLY A 340 -12.62 -17.82 -8.33
CA GLY A 340 -11.47 -16.94 -8.27
C GLY A 340 -10.79 -16.85 -9.64
N ASN A 341 -10.51 -15.63 -10.11
CA ASN A 341 -9.84 -15.41 -11.39
C ASN A 341 -8.79 -14.29 -11.27
N CYS A 342 -7.79 -14.29 -12.13
CA CYS A 342 -6.82 -13.22 -12.22
C CYS A 342 -6.69 -12.74 -13.65
N ILE A 343 -6.91 -11.43 -13.85
CA ILE A 343 -6.86 -10.78 -15.15
C ILE A 343 -5.70 -9.79 -15.13
N TYR A 344 -4.82 -9.90 -16.13
CA TYR A 344 -3.69 -9.01 -16.29
C TYR A 344 -3.93 -8.03 -17.43
N ILE A 345 -3.96 -6.75 -17.09
CA ILE A 345 -4.16 -5.63 -18.02
C ILE A 345 -2.84 -4.88 -18.17
N SER A 346 -2.36 -4.78 -19.41
CA SER A 346 -1.10 -4.09 -19.73
C SER A 346 -1.27 -3.07 -20.83
N GLY A 347 -0.39 -2.08 -20.89
CA GLY A 347 -0.35 -1.11 -21.99
C GLY A 347 0.44 0.13 -21.59
N THR A 348 0.80 0.96 -22.55
CA THR A 348 1.53 2.20 -22.28
C THR A 348 0.74 3.14 -21.37
N PRO A 349 1.39 4.05 -20.63
CA PRO A 349 0.68 5.04 -19.83
C PRO A 349 -0.20 5.92 -20.74
N GLY A 350 -1.35 6.36 -20.21
CA GLY A 350 -2.24 7.26 -20.93
C GLY A 350 -3.18 6.60 -21.95
N THR A 351 -3.21 5.27 -22.03
CA THR A 351 -4.13 4.51 -22.90
C THR A 351 -5.53 4.30 -22.29
N GLY A 352 -5.79 4.78 -21.08
CA GLY A 352 -7.12 4.71 -20.44
C GLY A 352 -7.44 3.43 -19.67
N LYS A 353 -6.44 2.59 -19.34
CA LYS A 353 -6.60 1.32 -18.60
C LYS A 353 -7.43 1.47 -17.32
N THR A 354 -6.94 2.26 -16.36
CA THR A 354 -7.60 2.47 -15.05
C THR A 354 -9.00 3.08 -15.21
N ALA A 355 -9.19 3.96 -16.20
CA ALA A 355 -10.49 4.57 -16.44
C ALA A 355 -11.51 3.56 -16.98
N THR A 356 -11.08 2.67 -17.90
CA THR A 356 -11.91 1.59 -18.45
C THR A 356 -12.30 0.60 -17.37
N VAL A 357 -11.36 0.21 -16.50
CA VAL A 357 -11.66 -0.73 -15.41
C VAL A 357 -12.66 -0.13 -14.42
N ARG A 358 -12.50 1.14 -14.02
CA ARG A 358 -13.48 1.80 -13.14
C ARG A 358 -14.86 1.94 -13.79
N GLU A 359 -14.91 2.19 -15.10
CA GLU A 359 -16.16 2.23 -15.85
C GLU A 359 -16.85 0.85 -15.83
N VAL A 360 -16.10 -0.23 -16.08
CA VAL A 360 -16.62 -1.61 -16.01
C VAL A 360 -17.18 -1.91 -14.62
N VAL A 361 -16.43 -1.59 -13.57
CA VAL A 361 -16.87 -1.83 -12.19
C VAL A 361 -18.13 -1.03 -11.87
N SER A 362 -18.19 0.26 -12.26
CA SER A 362 -19.41 1.08 -12.07
C SER A 362 -20.62 0.48 -12.78
N ARG A 363 -20.46 -0.09 -13.98
CA ARG A 363 -21.54 -0.76 -14.70
C ARG A 363 -21.98 -2.06 -14.05
N LEU A 364 -21.04 -2.80 -13.47
CA LEU A 364 -21.34 -4.00 -12.69
C LEU A 364 -22.06 -3.65 -11.39
N GLU A 365 -21.65 -2.58 -10.70
CA GLU A 365 -22.35 -2.06 -9.51
C GLU A 365 -23.78 -1.61 -9.85
N ASP A 366 -23.99 -0.96 -11.00
CA ASP A 366 -25.33 -0.62 -11.50
C ASP A 366 -26.19 -1.88 -11.76
N ALA A 367 -25.59 -2.93 -12.33
CA ALA A 367 -26.25 -4.22 -12.59
C ALA A 367 -26.61 -4.99 -11.31
N VAL A 368 -25.76 -4.92 -10.29
CA VAL A 368 -26.07 -5.41 -8.92
C VAL A 368 -27.23 -4.60 -8.34
N GLY A 369 -27.23 -3.29 -8.53
CA GLY A 369 -28.33 -2.41 -8.08
C GLY A 369 -29.68 -2.70 -8.75
N SER A 370 -29.67 -3.25 -9.97
CA SER A 370 -30.85 -3.73 -10.68
C SER A 370 -31.20 -5.21 -10.41
N ASP A 371 -30.48 -5.88 -9.49
CA ASP A 371 -30.69 -7.28 -9.09
C ASP A 371 -30.47 -8.29 -10.24
N GLU A 372 -29.61 -7.94 -11.21
CA GLU A 372 -29.22 -8.81 -12.33
C GLU A 372 -27.99 -9.69 -11.99
N LEU A 373 -27.16 -9.23 -11.05
CA LEU A 373 -25.92 -9.89 -10.61
C LEU A 373 -25.85 -9.98 -9.08
N ASP A 374 -25.11 -10.97 -8.60
CA ASP A 374 -24.82 -11.15 -7.17
C ASP A 374 -23.99 -9.98 -6.61
N ASP A 375 -24.24 -9.63 -5.34
CA ASP A 375 -23.44 -8.66 -4.59
C ASP A 375 -21.95 -9.00 -4.65
N PHE A 376 -21.09 -7.99 -4.84
CA PHE A 376 -19.63 -8.14 -4.74
C PHE A 376 -19.00 -6.96 -3.99
N ILE A 377 -17.82 -7.19 -3.41
CA ILE A 377 -17.03 -6.15 -2.74
C ILE A 377 -15.95 -5.66 -3.69
N PHE A 378 -15.90 -4.36 -3.97
CA PHE A 378 -14.85 -3.73 -4.76
C PHE A 378 -13.78 -3.08 -3.87
N VAL A 379 -12.50 -3.38 -4.13
CA VAL A 379 -11.36 -2.81 -3.42
C VAL A 379 -10.32 -2.28 -4.40
N GLU A 380 -9.98 -1.00 -4.33
CA GLU A 380 -8.92 -0.39 -5.12
C GLU A 380 -7.62 -0.24 -4.30
N ILE A 381 -6.54 -0.85 -4.79
CA ILE A 381 -5.19 -0.78 -4.26
C ILE A 381 -4.31 -0.15 -5.33
N ASN A 382 -3.82 1.07 -5.10
CA ASN A 382 -2.90 1.74 -6.02
C ASN A 382 -1.47 1.65 -5.47
N GLY A 383 -0.55 1.13 -6.30
CA GLY A 383 0.86 0.94 -5.95
C GLY A 383 1.63 2.23 -5.63
N MET A 384 1.30 3.35 -6.28
CA MET A 384 1.92 4.66 -6.01
C MET A 384 1.44 5.32 -4.71
N LYS A 385 0.24 4.98 -4.22
CA LYS A 385 -0.27 5.48 -2.92
C LYS A 385 0.40 4.79 -1.72
N ILE A 386 1.05 3.66 -1.94
CA ILE A 386 1.60 2.80 -0.90
C ILE A 386 3.11 2.98 -0.83
N THR A 387 3.64 3.23 0.38
CA THR A 387 5.09 3.38 0.57
C THR A 387 5.83 2.05 0.72
N ASP A 388 5.17 1.06 1.34
CA ASP A 388 5.70 -0.29 1.54
C ASP A 388 4.70 -1.31 1.01
N PRO A 389 5.07 -2.18 0.05
CA PRO A 389 4.16 -3.14 -0.56
C PRO A 389 3.40 -4.02 0.43
N HIS A 390 3.97 -4.33 1.61
CA HIS A 390 3.28 -5.13 2.62
C HIS A 390 2.01 -4.44 3.19
N GLN A 391 1.92 -3.11 3.10
CA GLN A 391 0.71 -2.37 3.53
C GLN A 391 -0.51 -2.67 2.67
N SER A 392 -0.34 -3.23 1.46
CA SER A 392 -1.44 -3.67 0.60
C SER A 392 -2.34 -4.71 1.30
N TYR A 393 -1.77 -5.57 2.16
CA TYR A 393 -2.55 -6.52 2.96
C TYR A 393 -3.45 -5.84 3.99
N THR A 394 -2.95 -4.80 4.64
CA THR A 394 -3.74 -4.03 5.61
C THR A 394 -4.90 -3.34 4.91
N LEU A 395 -4.68 -2.75 3.73
CA LEU A 395 -5.74 -2.10 2.94
C LEU A 395 -6.82 -3.10 2.50
N LEU A 396 -6.41 -4.28 2.04
CA LEU A 396 -7.37 -5.32 1.65
C LEU A 396 -8.19 -5.80 2.85
N TRP A 397 -7.55 -6.06 3.99
CA TRP A 397 -8.24 -6.51 5.20
C TRP A 397 -9.19 -5.44 5.76
N GLU A 398 -8.75 -4.19 5.77
CA GLU A 398 -9.57 -3.04 6.18
C GLU A 398 -10.81 -2.90 5.29
N ALA A 399 -10.69 -3.11 3.98
CA ALA A 399 -11.84 -3.07 3.07
C ALA A 399 -12.81 -4.26 3.23
N LEU A 400 -12.29 -5.45 3.56
CA LEU A 400 -13.12 -6.67 3.71
C LEU A 400 -13.88 -6.73 5.05
N LYS A 401 -13.24 -6.35 6.16
CA LYS A 401 -13.83 -6.50 7.52
C LYS A 401 -14.00 -5.17 8.28
N GLY A 402 -13.45 -4.06 7.78
CA GLY A 402 -13.50 -2.76 8.46
C GLY A 402 -12.53 -2.63 9.64
N GLU A 403 -11.59 -3.56 9.80
CA GLU A 403 -10.63 -3.57 10.91
C GLU A 403 -9.21 -3.30 10.41
N ARG A 404 -8.47 -2.47 11.15
CA ARG A 404 -7.05 -2.19 10.84
C ARG A 404 -6.16 -3.17 11.60
N ALA A 405 -5.33 -3.90 10.86
CA ALA A 405 -4.37 -4.84 11.40
C ALA A 405 -2.94 -4.53 10.92
N SER A 406 -1.94 -4.99 11.67
CA SER A 406 -0.55 -4.91 11.21
C SER A 406 -0.36 -5.77 9.95
N PRO A 407 0.56 -5.43 9.03
CA PRO A 407 0.72 -6.16 7.76
C PRO A 407 0.92 -7.68 7.89
N ALA A 408 1.68 -8.12 8.90
CA ALA A 408 1.92 -9.54 9.16
C ALA A 408 0.65 -10.25 9.65
N GLN A 409 -0.08 -9.62 10.58
CA GLN A 409 -1.36 -10.17 11.06
C GLN A 409 -2.42 -10.16 9.95
N ALA A 410 -2.46 -9.10 9.14
CA ALA A 410 -3.39 -9.00 8.02
C ALA A 410 -3.16 -10.12 7.01
N LEU A 411 -1.91 -10.49 6.73
CA LEU A 411 -1.58 -11.65 5.88
C LEU A 411 -2.13 -12.94 6.48
N ASP A 412 -1.85 -13.24 7.76
CA ASP A 412 -2.36 -14.45 8.41
C ASP A 412 -3.89 -14.51 8.41
N HIS A 413 -4.55 -13.36 8.58
CA HIS A 413 -6.00 -13.24 8.54
C HIS A 413 -6.57 -13.46 7.14
N LEU A 414 -5.95 -12.86 6.12
CA LEU A 414 -6.34 -13.03 4.72
C LEU A 414 -6.12 -14.46 4.25
N GLU A 415 -5.00 -15.09 4.61
CA GLU A 415 -4.74 -16.50 4.26
C GLU A 415 -5.75 -17.44 4.89
N ARG A 416 -6.09 -17.25 6.18
CA ARG A 416 -7.13 -18.03 6.85
C ARG A 416 -8.51 -17.77 6.25
N GLU A 417 -8.83 -16.52 5.92
CA GLU A 417 -10.10 -16.19 5.27
C GLU A 417 -10.16 -16.91 3.92
N PHE A 418 -9.20 -16.72 3.01
CA PHE A 418 -9.26 -17.29 1.67
C PHE A 418 -9.13 -18.82 1.62
N SER A 419 -8.47 -19.44 2.61
CA SER A 419 -8.32 -20.91 2.69
C SER A 419 -9.54 -21.60 3.30
N ASN A 420 -10.20 -20.99 4.29
CA ASN A 420 -11.32 -21.63 4.97
C ASN A 420 -12.60 -21.55 4.12
N PRO A 421 -13.34 -22.67 3.95
CA PRO A 421 -14.59 -22.67 3.20
C PRO A 421 -15.67 -21.91 3.98
N SER A 422 -16.20 -20.84 3.37
CA SER A 422 -17.37 -20.13 3.87
C SER A 422 -18.45 -20.08 2.78
N PRO A 423 -19.56 -20.82 2.93
CA PRO A 423 -20.57 -20.97 1.87
C PRO A 423 -21.35 -19.66 1.59
N ARG A 424 -21.30 -18.67 2.49
CA ARG A 424 -21.92 -17.34 2.32
C ARG A 424 -20.93 -16.25 1.94
N ARG A 425 -19.77 -16.62 1.36
CA ARG A 425 -18.78 -15.64 0.95
C ARG A 425 -19.26 -14.86 -0.27
N ILE A 426 -19.25 -13.55 -0.13
CA ILE A 426 -19.46 -12.58 -1.21
C ILE A 426 -18.18 -12.53 -2.05
N PRO A 427 -18.25 -12.60 -3.40
CA PRO A 427 -17.11 -12.38 -4.28
C PRO A 427 -16.41 -11.04 -4.00
N CYS A 428 -15.08 -11.04 -4.03
CA CYS A 428 -14.29 -9.82 -3.85
C CYS A 428 -13.50 -9.51 -5.12
N VAL A 429 -13.70 -8.32 -5.68
CA VAL A 429 -12.96 -7.79 -6.83
C VAL A 429 -11.91 -6.80 -6.33
N VAL A 430 -10.63 -7.17 -6.47
CA VAL A 430 -9.50 -6.34 -6.08
C VAL A 430 -8.83 -5.77 -7.33
N LEU A 431 -8.83 -4.45 -7.45
CA LEU A 431 -8.07 -3.71 -8.45
C LEU A 431 -6.70 -3.34 -7.91
N MET A 432 -5.65 -3.95 -8.45
CA MET A 432 -4.26 -3.58 -8.22
C MET A 432 -3.77 -2.67 -9.36
N ASP A 433 -3.83 -1.36 -9.13
CA ASP A 433 -3.38 -0.34 -10.09
C ASP A 433 -1.89 -0.03 -9.89
N GLU A 434 -1.18 0.27 -10.98
CA GLU A 434 0.29 0.52 -10.98
C GLU A 434 1.08 -0.61 -10.28
N LEU A 435 0.79 -1.84 -10.70
CA LEU A 435 1.38 -3.07 -10.17
C LEU A 435 2.92 -3.09 -10.24
N ASP A 436 3.50 -2.42 -11.24
CA ASP A 436 4.94 -2.29 -11.44
C ASP A 436 5.65 -1.62 -10.25
N GLN A 437 4.94 -0.78 -9.49
CA GLN A 437 5.47 -0.10 -8.30
C GLN A 437 5.52 -1.01 -7.06
N LEU A 438 4.68 -2.06 -7.03
CA LEU A 438 4.65 -3.04 -5.94
C LEU A 438 5.72 -4.12 -6.09
N VAL A 439 6.46 -4.13 -7.20
CA VAL A 439 7.51 -5.13 -7.48
C VAL A 439 8.76 -4.82 -6.65
N THR A 440 9.04 -5.69 -5.67
CA THR A 440 10.28 -5.68 -4.88
C THR A 440 11.15 -6.88 -5.22
N LYS A 441 12.40 -6.89 -4.74
CA LYS A 441 13.31 -8.04 -4.90
C LYS A 441 12.73 -9.34 -4.32
N ASN A 442 11.98 -9.25 -3.21
CA ASN A 442 11.45 -10.42 -2.52
C ASN A 442 10.12 -10.93 -3.10
N GLN A 443 9.40 -10.13 -3.89
CA GLN A 443 8.18 -10.49 -4.65
C GLN A 443 7.04 -11.20 -3.88
N ALA A 444 7.13 -11.30 -2.55
CA ALA A 444 6.22 -12.08 -1.73
C ALA A 444 4.77 -11.57 -1.81
N VAL A 445 4.61 -10.24 -1.84
CA VAL A 445 3.30 -9.59 -1.98
C VAL A 445 2.58 -10.03 -3.25
N MET A 446 3.26 -9.89 -4.38
CA MET A 446 2.75 -10.32 -5.69
C MET A 446 2.37 -11.79 -5.70
N TYR A 447 3.25 -12.65 -5.18
CA TYR A 447 2.98 -14.09 -5.13
C TYR A 447 1.70 -14.41 -4.37
N ASN A 448 1.48 -13.79 -3.20
CA ASN A 448 0.31 -14.06 -2.38
C ASN A 448 -0.99 -13.60 -3.03
N PHE A 449 -1.03 -12.37 -3.57
CA PHE A 449 -2.21 -11.85 -4.28
C PHE A 449 -2.60 -12.72 -5.49
N PHE A 450 -1.64 -13.30 -6.21
CA PHE A 450 -1.95 -14.20 -7.33
C PHE A 450 -2.14 -15.67 -6.92
N ASN A 451 -1.73 -16.06 -5.71
CA ASN A 451 -1.99 -17.39 -5.17
C ASN A 451 -3.43 -17.51 -4.66
N TRP A 452 -3.95 -16.48 -3.99
CA TRP A 452 -5.27 -16.56 -3.35
C TRP A 452 -6.44 -16.84 -4.31
N PRO A 453 -6.49 -16.34 -5.56
CA PRO A 453 -7.54 -16.70 -6.51
C PRO A 453 -7.53 -18.18 -6.90
N THR A 454 -6.38 -18.85 -6.81
CA THR A 454 -6.26 -20.28 -7.17
C THR A 454 -6.84 -21.21 -6.10
N LEU A 455 -7.12 -20.69 -4.90
CA LEU A 455 -7.73 -21.45 -3.82
C LEU A 455 -9.23 -21.64 -4.11
N ARG A 456 -9.70 -22.89 -4.02
CA ARG A 456 -11.08 -23.29 -4.40
C ARG A 456 -12.20 -22.50 -3.71
N HIS A 457 -11.96 -22.03 -2.49
CA HIS A 457 -12.99 -21.36 -1.67
C HIS A 457 -12.79 -19.85 -1.54
N SER A 458 -11.80 -19.27 -2.23
CA SER A 458 -11.41 -17.87 -2.03
C SER A 458 -12.43 -16.87 -2.58
N ARG A 459 -13.06 -17.15 -3.73
CA ARG A 459 -13.95 -16.22 -4.47
C ARG A 459 -13.34 -14.82 -4.66
N LEU A 460 -12.02 -14.77 -4.87
CA LEU A 460 -11.25 -13.55 -5.06
C LEU A 460 -10.92 -13.36 -6.54
N ILE A 461 -11.28 -12.20 -7.09
CA ILE A 461 -10.96 -11.79 -8.45
C ILE A 461 -9.92 -10.68 -8.39
N VAL A 462 -8.76 -10.89 -9.00
CA VAL A 462 -7.66 -9.91 -8.99
C VAL A 462 -7.49 -9.30 -10.38
N LEU A 463 -7.75 -8.01 -10.48
CA LEU A 463 -7.50 -7.17 -11.64
C LEU A 463 -6.14 -6.49 -11.48
N ALA A 464 -5.14 -6.95 -12.21
CA ALA A 464 -3.79 -6.38 -12.19
C ALA A 464 -3.57 -5.42 -13.36
N VAL A 465 -3.35 -4.13 -13.09
CA VAL A 465 -3.04 -3.12 -14.12
C VAL A 465 -1.57 -2.71 -14.04
N ALA A 466 -0.85 -2.85 -15.16
CA ALA A 466 0.56 -2.47 -15.26
C ALA A 466 0.87 -1.71 -16.56
N ASN A 467 2.02 -1.04 -16.59
CA ASN A 467 2.45 -0.24 -17.75
C ASN A 467 3.20 -1.03 -18.83
N THR A 468 3.72 -2.22 -18.50
CA THR A 468 4.53 -3.02 -19.42
C THR A 468 3.87 -4.36 -19.72
N MET A 469 3.99 -4.83 -20.96
CA MET A 469 3.46 -6.14 -21.36
C MET A 469 4.28 -7.27 -20.73
N ASP A 470 5.61 -7.08 -20.66
CA ASP A 470 6.55 -8.13 -20.25
C ASP A 470 6.80 -8.18 -18.74
N LEU A 471 6.08 -7.40 -17.91
CA LEU A 471 6.29 -7.40 -16.45
C LEU A 471 6.24 -8.83 -15.87
N PRO A 472 5.26 -9.68 -16.24
CA PRO A 472 5.14 -11.01 -15.65
C PRO A 472 6.28 -11.95 -16.05
N GLU A 473 6.89 -11.75 -17.22
CA GLU A 473 7.95 -12.62 -17.75
C GLU A 473 9.34 -12.16 -17.36
N ARG A 474 9.57 -10.85 -17.32
CA ARG A 474 10.89 -10.27 -17.02
C ARG A 474 11.15 -10.20 -15.53
N THR A 475 10.13 -9.86 -14.75
CA THR A 475 10.31 -9.51 -13.34
C THR A 475 9.72 -10.52 -12.38
N LEU A 476 8.62 -11.20 -12.74
CA LEU A 476 8.00 -12.16 -11.82
C LEU A 476 8.62 -13.55 -12.01
N SER A 477 8.68 -14.31 -10.91
CA SER A 477 9.07 -15.72 -10.95
C SER A 477 8.15 -16.53 -11.88
N ASN A 478 8.70 -17.54 -12.57
CA ASN A 478 7.95 -18.46 -13.46
C ASN A 478 6.68 -19.05 -12.80
N LYS A 479 6.69 -19.25 -11.48
CA LYS A 479 5.53 -19.73 -10.70
C LYS A 479 4.35 -18.74 -10.74
N ILE A 480 4.65 -17.44 -10.71
CA ILE A 480 3.65 -16.36 -10.73
C ILE A 480 3.15 -16.11 -12.16
N SER A 481 4.07 -16.09 -13.12
CA SER A 481 3.73 -15.91 -14.54
C SER A 481 2.80 -16.99 -15.07
N SER A 482 2.99 -18.25 -14.65
CA SER A 482 2.10 -19.37 -14.99
C SER A 482 0.66 -19.15 -14.51
N ARG A 483 0.49 -18.63 -13.28
CA ARG A 483 -0.84 -18.32 -12.71
C ARG A 483 -1.52 -17.12 -13.39
N LEU A 484 -0.73 -16.16 -13.85
CA LEU A 484 -1.18 -14.98 -14.62
C LEU A 484 -1.41 -15.28 -16.12
N GLY A 485 -1.06 -16.48 -16.59
CA GLY A 485 -0.91 -16.77 -18.01
C GLY A 485 -2.21 -16.89 -18.82
N LEU A 486 -3.37 -16.96 -18.17
CA LEU A 486 -4.61 -17.39 -18.82
C LEU A 486 -5.44 -16.24 -19.42
N THR A 487 -5.44 -15.04 -18.81
CA THR A 487 -6.25 -13.90 -19.30
C THR A 487 -5.43 -12.60 -19.30
N ARG A 488 -4.78 -12.32 -20.43
CA ARG A 488 -3.98 -11.10 -20.64
C ARG A 488 -4.68 -10.19 -21.63
N ILE A 489 -4.93 -8.95 -21.23
CA ILE A 489 -5.56 -7.92 -22.06
C ILE A 489 -4.54 -6.81 -22.30
N THR A 490 -4.27 -6.52 -23.56
CA THR A 490 -3.31 -5.50 -23.98
C THR A 490 -4.05 -4.26 -24.49
N PHE A 491 -3.68 -3.11 -23.96
CA PHE A 491 -4.18 -1.79 -24.36
C PHE A 491 -3.14 -1.12 -25.25
N PRO A 492 -3.28 -1.18 -26.60
CA PRO A 492 -2.37 -0.51 -27.51
C PRO A 492 -2.43 1.02 -27.35
N GLY A 493 -1.43 1.74 -27.86
CA GLY A 493 -1.49 3.20 -27.97
C GLY A 493 -2.69 3.65 -28.82
N TYR A 494 -3.20 4.86 -28.61
CA TYR A 494 -4.31 5.37 -29.41
C TYR A 494 -3.88 5.75 -30.83
N ASN A 495 -4.66 5.33 -31.81
CA ASN A 495 -4.54 5.78 -33.19
C ASN A 495 -4.97 7.24 -33.35
N HIS A 496 -4.52 7.90 -34.42
CA HIS A 496 -4.85 9.30 -34.68
C HIS A 496 -6.37 9.53 -34.82
N GLU A 497 -7.10 8.58 -35.43
CA GLU A 497 -8.56 8.63 -35.55
C GLU A 497 -9.26 8.47 -34.20
N GLN A 498 -8.75 7.57 -33.35
CA GLN A 498 -9.27 7.36 -32.00
C GLN A 498 -9.05 8.61 -31.12
N LEU A 499 -7.86 9.21 -31.18
CA LEU A 499 -7.57 10.48 -30.48
C LEU A 499 -8.48 11.61 -30.97
N MET A 500 -8.74 11.69 -32.28
CA MET A 500 -9.66 12.67 -32.85
C MET A 500 -11.08 12.48 -32.30
N LYS A 501 -11.59 11.24 -32.28
CA LYS A 501 -12.92 10.93 -31.73
C LYS A 501 -13.01 11.22 -30.22
N ILE A 502 -11.96 10.93 -29.46
CA ILE A 502 -11.89 11.26 -28.03
C ILE A 502 -11.99 12.77 -27.80
N ILE A 503 -11.20 13.58 -28.53
CA ILE A 503 -11.21 15.04 -28.40
C ILE A 503 -12.59 15.60 -28.82
N GLN A 504 -13.16 15.10 -29.91
CA GLN A 504 -14.49 15.50 -30.38
C GLN A 504 -15.56 15.20 -29.32
N SER A 505 -15.58 13.98 -28.77
CA SER A 505 -16.52 13.60 -27.71
C SER A 505 -16.41 14.47 -26.46
N ARG A 506 -15.21 14.96 -26.10
CA ARG A 506 -15.06 15.92 -24.99
C ARG A 506 -15.59 17.33 -25.31
N LEU A 507 -15.51 17.72 -26.57
CA LEU A 507 -15.94 19.03 -27.06
C LEU A 507 -17.44 19.06 -27.41
N GLU A 508 -18.08 17.90 -27.60
CA GLU A 508 -19.51 17.76 -27.78
C GLU A 508 -20.28 18.38 -26.59
N GLY A 509 -21.04 19.44 -26.86
CA GLY A 509 -21.80 20.20 -25.87
C GLY A 509 -21.13 21.47 -25.35
N VAL A 510 -20.00 21.90 -25.94
CA VAL A 510 -19.50 23.28 -25.79
C VAL A 510 -20.20 24.17 -26.85
N PRO A 511 -20.86 25.27 -26.44
CA PRO A 511 -21.50 26.18 -27.39
C PRO A 511 -20.44 26.99 -28.16
N GLY A 512 -20.59 27.01 -29.49
CA GLY A 512 -19.62 27.62 -30.41
C GLY A 512 -18.50 26.65 -30.74
N SER A 513 -18.30 26.36 -32.02
CA SER A 513 -17.19 25.53 -32.51
C SER A 513 -15.86 26.27 -32.27
N ILE A 514 -15.36 26.26 -31.03
CA ILE A 514 -14.15 26.97 -30.61
C ILE A 514 -12.93 26.35 -31.29
N VAL A 515 -12.94 25.06 -31.59
CA VAL A 515 -11.79 24.37 -32.18
C VAL A 515 -12.13 23.96 -33.62
N ASP A 516 -11.26 24.34 -34.55
CA ASP A 516 -11.42 23.91 -35.95
C ASP A 516 -11.13 22.41 -36.08
N PRO A 517 -11.92 21.66 -36.86
CA PRO A 517 -11.75 20.21 -37.01
C PRO A 517 -10.39 19.83 -37.61
N ASP A 518 -9.86 20.64 -38.53
CA ASP A 518 -8.53 20.45 -39.11
C ASP A 518 -7.42 20.61 -38.07
N ALA A 519 -7.63 21.49 -37.09
CA ALA A 519 -6.72 21.70 -35.98
C ALA A 519 -6.70 20.46 -35.06
N ILE A 520 -7.86 19.87 -34.76
CA ILE A 520 -7.97 18.61 -34.02
C ILE A 520 -7.25 17.48 -34.77
N GLN A 521 -7.48 17.35 -36.08
CA GLN A 521 -6.82 16.32 -36.89
C GLN A 521 -5.30 16.48 -36.88
N PHE A 522 -4.79 17.72 -37.01
CA PHE A 522 -3.37 18.02 -36.94
C PHE A 522 -2.77 17.66 -35.56
N ALA A 523 -3.45 18.02 -34.47
CA ALA A 523 -3.04 17.67 -33.11
C ALA A 523 -2.98 16.16 -32.91
N SER A 524 -4.05 15.44 -33.26
CA SER A 524 -4.14 13.98 -33.10
C SER A 524 -3.08 13.24 -33.90
N ARG A 525 -2.82 13.63 -35.17
CA ARG A 525 -1.76 13.02 -35.98
C ARG A 525 -0.38 13.24 -35.37
N LYS A 526 -0.10 14.45 -34.87
CA LYS A 526 1.22 14.76 -34.29
C LYS A 526 1.45 14.01 -32.98
N VAL A 527 0.43 13.88 -32.13
CA VAL A 527 0.53 13.16 -30.84
C VAL A 527 0.58 11.65 -31.04
N ALA A 528 -0.22 11.10 -31.96
CA ALA A 528 -0.19 9.68 -32.30
C ALA A 528 1.19 9.25 -32.84
N ALA A 529 1.83 10.08 -33.66
CA ALA A 529 3.16 9.80 -34.20
C ALA A 529 4.28 9.79 -33.14
N VAL A 530 4.10 10.49 -32.01
CA VAL A 530 5.14 10.60 -30.97
C VAL A 530 4.90 9.61 -29.82
N SER A 531 3.66 9.51 -29.33
CA SER A 531 3.38 8.79 -28.07
C SER A 531 2.07 8.04 -28.04
N GLY A 532 1.03 8.49 -28.77
CA GLY A 532 -0.31 7.87 -28.72
C GLY A 532 -1.00 7.97 -27.35
N ASP A 533 -0.60 8.93 -26.49
CA ASP A 533 -1.17 9.19 -25.17
C ASP A 533 -2.33 10.19 -25.25
N ALA A 534 -3.51 9.82 -24.73
CA ALA A 534 -4.68 10.68 -24.69
C ALA A 534 -4.54 11.86 -23.72
N ARG A 535 -3.84 11.72 -22.60
CA ARG A 535 -3.59 12.80 -21.63
C ARG A 535 -2.83 13.95 -22.31
N ARG A 536 -1.74 13.60 -23.00
CA ARG A 536 -0.92 14.56 -23.76
C ARG A 536 -1.73 15.25 -24.86
N ALA A 537 -2.59 14.52 -25.58
CA ALA A 537 -3.45 15.11 -26.61
C ALA A 537 -4.43 16.14 -26.02
N LEU A 538 -5.09 15.79 -24.90
CA LEU A 538 -6.03 16.67 -24.20
C LEU A 538 -5.33 17.90 -23.62
N ASP A 539 -4.14 17.75 -23.05
CA ASP A 539 -3.35 18.86 -22.49
C ASP A 539 -2.90 19.85 -23.58
N ILE A 540 -2.51 19.37 -24.75
CA ILE A 540 -2.18 20.22 -25.91
C ILE A 540 -3.41 21.01 -26.36
N CYS A 541 -4.56 20.35 -26.49
CA CYS A 541 -5.81 21.02 -26.86
C CYS A 541 -6.24 22.05 -25.82
N ARG A 542 -6.16 21.70 -24.52
CA ARG A 542 -6.44 22.62 -23.41
C ARG A 542 -5.52 23.84 -23.47
N ARG A 543 -4.21 23.63 -23.68
CA ARG A 543 -3.24 24.73 -23.81
C ARG A 543 -3.54 25.60 -25.04
N ALA A 544 -3.95 25.00 -26.15
CA ALA A 544 -4.33 25.75 -27.34
C ALA A 544 -5.58 26.62 -27.11
N VAL A 545 -6.55 26.13 -26.34
CA VAL A 545 -7.71 26.93 -25.90
C VAL A 545 -7.29 28.08 -25.00
N GLU A 546 -6.34 27.87 -24.08
CA GLU A 546 -5.78 28.95 -23.24
C GLU A 546 -5.07 30.03 -24.04
N LEU A 547 -4.33 29.65 -25.08
CA LEU A 547 -3.67 30.60 -25.98
C LEU A 547 -4.71 31.37 -26.82
N ALA A 548 -5.74 30.69 -27.32
CA ALA A 548 -6.83 31.34 -28.05
C ALA A 548 -7.65 32.30 -27.16
N GLU A 549 -7.83 31.97 -25.88
CA GLU A 549 -8.46 32.84 -24.89
C GLU A 549 -7.59 34.07 -24.58
N ALA A 550 -6.27 33.89 -24.46
CA ALA A 550 -5.34 35.00 -24.25
C ALA A 550 -5.20 35.93 -25.46
N ASP A 551 -5.29 35.36 -26.67
CA ASP A 551 -5.26 36.12 -27.93
C ASP A 551 -6.65 36.72 -28.28
N ALA A 552 -7.73 36.24 -27.64
CA ALA A 552 -9.05 36.85 -27.78
C ALA A 552 -9.05 38.24 -27.13
N PRO A 553 -9.69 39.25 -27.76
CA PRO A 553 -9.77 40.57 -27.16
C PRO A 553 -10.54 40.46 -25.84
N SER A 554 -9.83 40.64 -24.72
CA SER A 554 -10.45 40.94 -23.45
C SER A 554 -11.30 42.20 -23.62
N ASP A 555 -12.52 42.18 -23.10
CA ASP A 555 -13.46 43.31 -23.18
C ASP A 555 -12.71 44.61 -22.85
N PRO A 556 -12.72 45.62 -23.74
CA PRO A 556 -12.09 46.88 -23.46
C PRO A 556 -12.91 47.59 -22.38
N ALA A 557 -12.52 47.45 -21.12
CA ALA A 557 -13.03 48.27 -20.03
C ALA A 557 -12.61 49.75 -20.14
N THR A 558 -12.05 50.18 -21.27
CA THR A 558 -11.72 51.59 -21.54
C THR A 558 -12.02 51.95 -23.00
N PRO A 559 -12.97 52.85 -23.30
CA PRO A 559 -13.27 53.28 -24.65
C PRO A 559 -12.30 54.38 -25.05
N SER A 560 -11.05 54.05 -25.36
CA SER A 560 -10.11 55.00 -25.97
C SER A 560 -9.97 54.70 -27.46
N LYS A 561 -10.81 55.39 -28.22
CA LYS A 561 -10.66 55.76 -29.64
C LYS A 561 -9.20 55.69 -30.12
N ARG A 562 -8.89 54.71 -30.98
CA ARG A 562 -8.01 54.91 -32.14
C ARG A 562 -8.26 53.83 -33.18
N ASP A 563 -8.36 54.32 -34.39
CA ASP A 563 -8.86 53.71 -35.60
C ASP A 563 -7.71 53.11 -36.44
N ASN A 564 -8.07 52.17 -37.32
CA ASN A 564 -7.29 51.62 -38.43
C ASN A 564 -6.00 50.81 -38.15
N GLN A 565 -6.15 49.48 -38.16
CA GLN A 565 -5.51 48.63 -39.18
C GLN A 565 -6.22 47.26 -39.27
N THR A 566 -6.61 46.92 -40.49
CA THR A 566 -7.13 45.63 -40.94
C THR A 566 -6.15 44.49 -40.67
N GLN A 567 -6.27 43.89 -39.50
CA GLN A 567 -5.92 42.49 -39.24
C GLN A 567 -7.26 41.77 -38.99
N PRO A 568 -7.50 40.57 -39.54
CA PRO A 568 -8.75 39.88 -39.31
C PRO A 568 -8.85 39.66 -37.80
N LYS A 569 -9.86 40.28 -37.18
CA LYS A 569 -10.21 40.09 -35.78
C LYS A 569 -10.30 38.59 -35.57
N GLY A 570 -9.29 38.01 -34.92
CA GLY A 570 -9.24 36.59 -34.65
C GLY A 570 -10.49 36.25 -33.86
N SER A 571 -11.48 35.64 -34.52
CA SER A 571 -12.52 34.93 -33.78
C SER A 571 -11.77 34.04 -32.81
N GLY A 572 -12.04 34.13 -31.51
CA GLY A 572 -11.39 33.29 -30.50
C GLY A 572 -11.66 31.82 -30.82
N ARG A 573 -10.88 31.29 -31.74
CA ARG A 573 -11.00 29.97 -32.35
C ARG A 573 -9.60 29.42 -32.41
N VAL A 574 -9.50 28.16 -32.04
CA VAL A 574 -8.27 27.41 -32.04
C VAL A 574 -8.01 26.96 -33.46
N THR A 575 -7.13 27.69 -34.13
CA THR A 575 -6.64 27.37 -35.47
C THR A 575 -5.44 26.43 -35.40
N ILE A 576 -5.03 25.89 -36.55
CA ILE A 576 -3.81 25.06 -36.68
C ILE A 576 -2.57 25.82 -36.18
N ALA A 577 -2.51 27.15 -36.35
CA ALA A 577 -1.38 27.96 -35.89
C ALA A 577 -1.29 27.99 -34.36
N THR A 578 -2.44 28.13 -33.67
CA THR A 578 -2.51 28.10 -32.20
C THR A 578 -2.09 26.74 -31.65
N ILE A 579 -2.52 25.65 -32.28
CA ILE A 579 -2.10 24.29 -31.90
C ILE A 579 -0.61 24.08 -32.16
N LYS A 580 -0.07 24.54 -33.29
CA LYS A 580 1.38 24.50 -33.55
C LYS A 580 2.17 25.23 -32.47
N LYS A 581 1.70 26.40 -32.04
CA LYS A 581 2.28 27.17 -30.93
C LYS A 581 2.23 26.37 -29.62
N ALA A 582 1.08 25.76 -29.29
CA ALA A 582 0.92 24.93 -28.10
C ALA A 582 1.80 23.67 -28.11
N ILE A 583 1.89 22.97 -29.26
CA ILE A 583 2.76 21.80 -29.42
C ILE A 583 4.22 22.22 -29.27
N ASN A 584 4.64 23.32 -29.90
CA ASN A 584 6.00 23.82 -29.75
C ASN A 584 6.30 24.17 -28.29
N GLU A 585 5.41 24.88 -27.59
CA GLU A 585 5.57 25.16 -26.15
C GLU A 585 5.70 23.86 -25.33
N ALA A 586 4.87 22.85 -25.60
CA ALA A 586 4.87 21.58 -24.89
C ALA A 586 6.04 20.64 -25.26
N THR A 587 6.71 20.87 -26.39
CA THR A 587 7.82 20.05 -26.88
C THR A 587 9.18 20.75 -26.79
N THR A 588 9.20 22.07 -26.61
CA THR A 588 10.46 22.80 -26.39
C THR A 588 11.10 22.36 -25.10
N ASN A 589 12.37 21.95 -25.19
CA ASN A 589 13.13 21.53 -24.02
C ASN A 589 13.35 22.75 -23.09
N PRO A 590 12.88 22.71 -21.82
CA PRO A 590 13.06 23.81 -20.88
C PRO A 590 14.54 24.09 -20.58
N ILE A 591 15.41 23.07 -20.67
CA ILE A 591 16.86 23.23 -20.49
C ILE A 591 17.42 24.18 -21.53
N GLN A 592 17.01 24.06 -22.80
CA GLN A 592 17.48 24.96 -23.86
C GLN A 592 17.03 26.41 -23.66
N GLN A 593 15.80 26.63 -23.18
CA GLN A 593 15.33 27.97 -22.85
C GLN A 593 16.12 28.56 -21.67
N HIS A 594 16.36 27.74 -20.63
CA HIS A 594 17.15 28.16 -19.48
C HIS A 594 18.58 28.52 -19.89
N LEU A 595 19.25 27.66 -20.69
CA LEU A 595 20.59 27.91 -21.24
C LEU A 595 20.68 29.23 -22.02
N ARG A 596 19.67 29.56 -22.82
CA ARG A 596 19.61 30.85 -23.54
C ARG A 596 19.43 32.05 -22.61
N SER A 597 18.70 31.86 -21.50
CA SER A 597 18.47 32.91 -20.49
C SER A 597 19.61 33.12 -19.50
N LEU A 598 20.66 32.27 -19.53
CA LEU A 598 21.75 32.34 -18.57
C LEU A 598 22.53 33.67 -18.64
N PRO A 599 23.08 34.15 -17.50
CA PRO A 599 24.02 35.26 -17.49
C PRO A 599 25.26 34.97 -18.33
N LEU A 600 25.88 36.03 -18.85
CA LEU A 600 27.08 35.93 -19.70
C LEU A 600 28.20 35.11 -19.06
N MET A 601 28.47 35.28 -17.76
CA MET A 601 29.53 34.54 -17.06
C MET A 601 29.25 33.04 -17.03
N SER A 602 28.01 32.64 -16.77
CA SER A 602 27.59 31.24 -16.77
C SER A 602 27.66 30.64 -18.17
N LYS A 603 27.24 31.38 -19.21
CA LYS A 603 27.41 30.96 -20.62
C LYS A 603 28.88 30.79 -21.00
N LEU A 604 29.75 31.68 -20.52
CA LEU A 604 31.17 31.65 -20.81
C LEU A 604 31.87 30.44 -20.14
N VAL A 605 31.48 30.10 -18.90
CA VAL A 605 31.93 28.86 -18.23
C VAL A 605 31.48 27.63 -19.01
N MET A 606 30.22 27.59 -19.45
CA MET A 606 29.69 26.48 -20.26
C MET A 606 30.40 26.33 -21.61
N ALA A 607 30.63 27.44 -22.30
CA ALA A 607 31.33 27.45 -23.59
C ALA A 607 32.79 27.01 -23.44
N ALA A 608 33.49 27.47 -22.41
CA ALA A 608 34.86 27.06 -22.12
C ALA A 608 34.97 25.59 -21.73
N LEU A 609 34.02 25.09 -20.94
CA LEU A 609 33.91 23.67 -20.60
C LEU A 609 33.70 22.81 -21.86
N LEU A 610 32.78 23.18 -22.74
CA LEU A 610 32.57 22.49 -24.02
C LEU A 610 33.82 22.49 -24.91
N LEU A 611 34.49 23.64 -25.02
CA LEU A 611 35.73 23.75 -25.79
C LEU A 611 36.82 22.85 -25.22
N ARG A 612 36.93 22.75 -23.89
CA ARG A 612 37.86 21.83 -23.24
C ARG A 612 37.51 20.38 -23.51
N ILE A 613 36.25 19.97 -23.32
CA ILE A 613 35.78 18.60 -23.59
C ILE A 613 36.10 18.20 -25.03
N ARG A 614 35.88 19.08 -26.01
CA ARG A 614 36.22 18.80 -27.41
C ARG A 614 37.71 18.69 -27.69
N ARG A 615 38.55 19.46 -26.99
CA ARG A 615 40.01 19.43 -27.18
C ARG A 615 40.66 18.23 -26.50
N THR A 616 40.20 17.87 -25.32
CA THR A 616 40.77 16.75 -24.55
C THR A 616 40.14 15.41 -24.91
N GLY A 617 38.90 15.41 -25.43
CA GLY A 617 38.11 14.21 -25.65
C GLY A 617 37.64 13.54 -24.36
N LEU A 618 37.89 14.15 -23.20
CA LEU A 618 37.51 13.64 -21.89
C LEU A 618 36.21 14.31 -21.42
N ALA A 619 35.27 13.50 -20.94
CA ALA A 619 33.99 13.98 -20.40
C ALA A 619 34.13 14.72 -19.06
N GLU A 620 35.28 14.57 -18.39
CA GLU A 620 35.60 15.24 -17.13
C GLU A 620 36.77 16.19 -17.34
N THR A 621 36.66 17.39 -16.76
CA THR A 621 37.71 18.41 -16.81
C THR A 621 37.94 18.97 -15.42
N THR A 622 39.09 19.58 -15.14
CA THR A 622 39.29 20.29 -13.87
C THR A 622 38.76 21.71 -13.97
N PHE A 623 38.23 22.25 -12.88
CA PHE A 623 37.79 23.65 -12.84
C PHE A 623 38.95 24.60 -13.19
N GLY A 624 40.17 24.30 -12.73
CA GLY A 624 41.38 25.01 -13.12
C GLY A 624 41.60 25.06 -14.64
N ASP A 625 41.45 23.92 -15.32
CA ASP A 625 41.59 23.86 -16.77
C ASP A 625 40.53 24.68 -17.49
N THR A 626 39.29 24.69 -16.99
CA THR A 626 38.23 25.51 -17.56
C THR A 626 38.50 27.00 -17.36
N LEU A 627 39.01 27.42 -16.20
CA LEU A 627 39.44 28.80 -15.96
C LEU A 627 40.56 29.23 -16.91
N ASP A 628 41.52 28.36 -17.16
CA ASP A 628 42.62 28.63 -18.09
C ASP A 628 42.13 28.73 -19.55
N GLU A 629 41.04 28.04 -19.90
CA GLU A 629 40.39 28.18 -21.21
C GLU A 629 39.57 29.47 -21.32
N ILE A 630 38.84 29.83 -20.27
CA ILE A 630 38.13 31.11 -20.16
C ILE A 630 39.12 32.26 -20.33
N HIS A 631 40.25 32.22 -19.62
CA HIS A 631 41.28 33.25 -19.74
C HIS A 631 41.85 33.33 -21.16
N ARG A 632 42.11 32.18 -21.80
CA ARG A 632 42.54 32.13 -23.20
C ARG A 632 41.48 32.67 -24.17
N ALA A 633 40.21 32.38 -23.92
CA ALA A 633 39.10 32.86 -24.72
C ALA A 633 38.93 34.38 -24.61
N CYS A 634 39.02 34.93 -23.39
CA CYS A 634 38.98 36.37 -23.14
C CYS A 634 40.16 37.12 -23.78
N LEU A 635 41.36 36.53 -23.80
CA LEU A 635 42.54 37.12 -24.45
C LEU A 635 42.47 37.13 -25.98
N ARG A 636 41.71 36.19 -26.57
CA ARG A 636 41.54 36.06 -28.03
C ARG A 636 40.33 36.83 -28.55
N ALA A 637 39.49 37.35 -27.67
CA ALA A 637 38.33 38.13 -28.07
C ALA A 637 38.77 39.39 -28.83
N PRO A 638 38.28 39.62 -30.07
CA PRO A 638 38.53 40.89 -30.76
C PRO A 638 37.99 42.05 -29.91
N ALA A 639 38.52 43.26 -30.08
CA ALA A 639 38.14 44.46 -29.35
C ALA A 639 36.71 44.98 -29.71
N ALA A 640 35.73 44.10 -29.77
CA ALA A 640 34.34 44.39 -30.06
C ALA A 640 33.54 44.36 -28.76
N LEU A 641 32.94 45.51 -28.43
CA LEU A 641 32.07 45.83 -27.29
C LEU A 641 32.81 46.29 -26.01
N PRO A 642 32.95 47.62 -25.82
CA PRO A 642 33.50 48.24 -24.60
C PRO A 642 32.80 47.79 -23.31
N GLY A 643 31.52 47.41 -23.38
CA GLY A 643 30.74 46.92 -22.23
C GLY A 643 31.19 45.55 -21.73
N VAL A 644 31.54 44.61 -22.63
CA VAL A 644 32.00 43.27 -22.25
C VAL A 644 33.43 43.31 -21.74
N ALA A 645 34.29 44.12 -22.37
CA ALA A 645 35.63 44.40 -21.87
C ALA A 645 35.61 45.05 -20.49
N ALA A 646 34.66 45.97 -20.22
CA ALA A 646 34.49 46.56 -18.91
C ALA A 646 34.02 45.55 -17.86
N VAL A 647 33.15 44.58 -18.19
CA VAL A 647 32.72 43.53 -17.24
C VAL A 647 33.83 42.51 -16.96
N LEU A 648 34.67 42.19 -17.95
CA LEU A 648 35.82 41.31 -17.77
C LEU A 648 36.99 41.99 -17.01
N ASN A 649 37.12 43.32 -17.11
CA ASN A 649 38.17 44.11 -16.41
C ASN A 649 37.72 44.81 -15.11
N ASN A 650 36.43 45.07 -14.86
CA ASN A 650 36.00 45.88 -13.70
C ASN A 650 35.72 45.01 -12.47
N GLY A 651 36.77 44.76 -11.70
CA GLY A 651 36.68 44.93 -10.26
C GLY A 651 37.11 46.35 -9.90
N LEU A 652 36.14 47.27 -9.76
CA LEU A 652 36.27 48.61 -9.16
C LEU A 652 37.39 49.53 -9.73
N LYS A 653 37.00 50.53 -10.54
CA LYS A 653 37.72 51.82 -10.54
C LYS A 653 37.48 52.53 -9.20
N GLY A 654 38.17 52.04 -8.16
CA GLY A 654 38.44 52.81 -6.96
C GLY A 654 39.48 53.88 -7.31
N THR A 655 39.26 55.07 -6.77
CA THR A 655 40.11 56.27 -6.83
C THR A 655 41.63 56.02 -6.76
N GLN A 656 42.35 56.92 -7.43
CA GLN A 656 43.79 56.93 -7.72
C GLN A 656 44.74 56.50 -6.59
N MET A 657 45.92 56.06 -7.05
CA MET A 657 47.20 55.78 -6.37
C MET A 657 47.39 54.39 -5.77
N GLY A 658 48.14 53.57 -6.51
CA GLY A 658 48.75 52.33 -6.04
C GLY A 658 48.93 51.33 -7.16
N SER A 659 50.18 50.96 -7.47
CA SER A 659 50.56 49.92 -8.44
C SER A 659 49.70 48.66 -8.29
N GLN A 660 48.69 48.48 -9.14
CA GLN A 660 47.92 47.25 -9.20
C GLN A 660 48.39 46.40 -10.37
N ARG A 661 48.88 45.19 -10.04
CA ARG A 661 49.12 44.12 -11.01
C ARG A 661 47.82 43.87 -11.79
N PRO A 662 47.88 43.57 -13.11
CA PRO A 662 46.69 43.21 -13.86
C PRO A 662 46.01 42.02 -13.16
N MET A 663 44.76 42.20 -12.73
CA MET A 663 43.94 41.11 -12.21
C MET A 663 43.71 40.11 -13.36
N THR A 664 44.47 39.01 -13.35
CA THR A 664 44.42 37.94 -14.37
C THR A 664 43.21 37.02 -14.24
N ARG A 665 42.24 37.34 -13.37
CA ARG A 665 41.08 36.50 -13.09
C ARG A 665 39.80 37.30 -13.33
N PRO A 666 38.92 36.88 -14.24
CA PRO A 666 37.59 37.47 -14.33
C PRO A 666 36.86 37.26 -12.99
N GLY A 667 36.29 38.33 -12.44
CA GLY A 667 35.53 38.26 -11.19
C GLY A 667 34.27 37.39 -11.34
N HIS A 668 33.80 36.79 -10.24
CA HIS A 668 32.51 36.08 -10.17
C HIS A 668 32.36 34.79 -11.00
N ILE A 669 33.44 34.22 -11.55
CA ILE A 669 33.37 32.89 -12.22
C ILE A 669 33.05 31.77 -11.23
N HIS A 670 33.61 31.84 -10.01
CA HIS A 670 33.35 30.84 -8.97
C HIS A 670 31.86 30.81 -8.59
N THR A 671 31.23 31.98 -8.45
CA THR A 671 29.79 32.07 -8.17
C THR A 671 28.96 31.59 -9.36
N ALA A 672 29.34 31.94 -10.60
CA ALA A 672 28.67 31.42 -11.80
C ALA A 672 28.77 29.90 -11.91
N ALA A 673 29.90 29.30 -11.55
CA ALA A 673 30.06 27.84 -11.52
C ALA A 673 29.17 27.20 -10.45
N LEU A 674 29.07 27.78 -9.26
CA LEU A 674 28.16 27.30 -8.21
C LEU A 674 26.69 27.47 -8.61
N GLU A 675 26.31 28.55 -9.29
CA GLU A 675 24.96 28.74 -9.83
C GLU A 675 24.62 27.71 -10.91
N LEU A 676 25.56 27.37 -11.79
CA LEU A 676 25.39 26.31 -12.79
C LEU A 676 25.19 24.94 -12.14
N VAL A 677 25.85 24.70 -11.00
CA VAL A 677 25.68 23.46 -10.22
C VAL A 677 24.34 23.46 -9.49
N ALA A 678 23.93 24.59 -8.91
CA ALA A 678 22.61 24.76 -8.30
C ALA A 678 21.48 24.60 -9.33
N ALA A 679 21.70 25.03 -10.58
CA ALA A 679 20.80 24.81 -11.71
C ALA A 679 20.83 23.37 -12.25
N GLY A 680 21.74 22.51 -11.77
CA GLY A 680 21.89 21.12 -12.20
C GLY A 680 22.46 20.95 -13.61
N LEU A 681 22.98 22.01 -14.23
CA LEU A 681 23.56 21.97 -15.59
C LEU A 681 24.98 21.36 -15.59
N VAL A 682 25.68 21.54 -14.48
CA VAL A 682 27.06 21.10 -14.29
C VAL A 682 27.16 20.35 -12.97
N ASN A 683 27.92 19.26 -12.93
CA ASN A 683 28.28 18.57 -11.71
C ASN A 683 29.71 18.93 -11.31
N LEU A 684 29.89 19.29 -10.05
CA LEU A 684 31.18 19.71 -9.51
C LEU A 684 31.49 18.87 -8.26
N GLU A 685 32.61 18.17 -8.31
CA GLU A 685 33.04 17.27 -7.23
C GLU A 685 33.18 18.05 -5.91
N ALA A 686 32.59 17.51 -4.84
CA ALA A 686 32.52 18.13 -3.51
C ALA A 686 31.78 19.49 -3.43
N GLN A 687 31.04 19.92 -4.47
CA GLN A 687 30.27 21.17 -4.48
C GLN A 687 31.12 22.43 -4.17
N ARG A 688 32.45 22.34 -4.35
CA ARG A 688 33.41 23.41 -4.11
C ARG A 688 34.15 23.72 -5.39
N ALA A 689 34.00 24.92 -5.93
CA ALA A 689 34.74 25.36 -7.12
C ALA A 689 36.21 25.73 -6.79
N GLU A 690 36.97 24.73 -6.31
CA GLU A 690 38.42 24.78 -6.16
C GLU A 690 39.10 24.39 -7.46
N ARG A 691 40.37 24.78 -7.63
CA ARG A 691 41.11 24.57 -8.90
C ARG A 691 41.24 23.08 -9.29
N SER A 692 41.39 22.21 -8.30
CA SER A 692 41.53 20.76 -8.46
C SER A 692 40.19 20.03 -8.64
N SER A 693 39.07 20.70 -8.39
CA SER A 693 37.76 20.06 -8.46
C SER A 693 37.43 19.64 -9.87
N LYS A 694 36.90 18.42 -10.02
CA LYS A 694 36.42 17.92 -11.30
C LYS A 694 35.07 18.53 -11.63
N LEU A 695 34.91 18.86 -12.90
CA LEU A 695 33.76 19.49 -13.52
C LEU A 695 33.29 18.61 -14.68
N ARG A 696 31.99 18.28 -14.68
CA ARG A 696 31.34 17.46 -15.71
C ARG A 696 30.01 18.11 -16.11
N LEU A 697 29.66 18.06 -17.39
CA LEU A 697 28.32 18.44 -17.85
C LEU A 697 27.30 17.37 -17.43
N SER A 698 26.21 17.80 -16.80
CA SER A 698 25.07 16.93 -16.47
C SER A 698 24.10 16.77 -17.63
N ILE A 699 24.24 17.62 -18.65
CA ILE A 699 23.40 17.70 -19.85
C ILE A 699 24.20 17.33 -21.09
N ALA A 700 23.52 16.92 -22.17
CA ALA A 700 24.18 16.51 -23.40
C ALA A 700 24.88 17.69 -24.10
N ASP A 701 26.08 17.46 -24.60
CA ASP A 701 26.92 18.47 -25.28
C ASP A 701 26.19 19.15 -26.44
N ASP A 702 25.37 18.40 -27.17
CA ASP A 702 24.59 18.90 -28.31
C ASP A 702 23.51 19.91 -27.90
N GLU A 703 22.90 19.74 -26.72
CA GLU A 703 21.88 20.69 -26.23
C GLU A 703 22.51 22.03 -25.86
N VAL A 704 23.67 21.98 -25.21
CA VAL A 704 24.45 23.18 -24.88
C VAL A 704 24.93 23.87 -26.15
N LYS A 705 25.41 23.10 -27.12
CA LYS A 705 25.83 23.63 -28.42
C LYS A 705 24.68 24.30 -29.16
N MET A 706 23.53 23.64 -29.27
CA MET A 706 22.36 24.22 -29.95
C MET A 706 21.81 25.46 -29.24
N ALA A 707 21.92 25.54 -27.92
CA ALA A 707 21.50 26.73 -27.17
C ALA A 707 22.46 27.91 -27.34
N LEU A 708 23.78 27.67 -27.34
CA LEU A 708 24.82 28.70 -27.38
C LEU A 708 25.27 29.08 -28.80
N ARG A 709 24.94 28.29 -29.83
CA ARG A 709 25.34 28.54 -31.23
C ARG A 709 24.80 29.87 -31.78
N ASP A 710 23.63 30.31 -31.33
CA ASP A 710 22.99 31.53 -31.81
C ASP A 710 23.23 32.75 -30.91
N ASP A 711 24.02 32.59 -29.85
CA ASP A 711 24.29 33.66 -28.89
C ASP A 711 25.20 34.74 -29.49
N GLY A 712 24.70 35.98 -29.51
CA GLY A 712 25.41 37.13 -30.06
C GLY A 712 26.64 37.53 -29.24
N ASP A 713 26.61 37.34 -27.92
CA ASP A 713 27.68 37.75 -27.02
C ASP A 713 28.88 36.79 -27.11
N LEU A 714 28.62 35.48 -27.20
CA LEU A 714 29.67 34.48 -27.41
C LEU A 714 30.32 34.62 -28.78
N LYS A 715 29.53 34.90 -29.83
CA LYS A 715 30.05 35.21 -31.17
C LYS A 715 30.91 36.46 -31.16
N ALA A 716 30.50 37.51 -30.46
CA ALA A 716 31.28 38.75 -30.33
C ALA A 716 32.62 38.53 -29.62
N LEU A 717 32.67 37.60 -28.66
CA LEU A 717 33.90 37.18 -27.98
C LEU A 717 34.79 36.24 -28.83
N GLY A 718 34.39 35.90 -30.06
CA GLY A 718 35.13 34.96 -30.91
C GLY A 718 35.10 33.50 -30.41
N ILE A 719 34.18 33.19 -29.49
CA ILE A 719 34.01 31.85 -28.90
C ILE A 719 32.98 31.10 -29.75
N GLY A 720 33.47 30.33 -30.72
CA GLY A 720 32.63 29.43 -31.51
C GLY A 720 32.35 28.12 -30.75
N VAL A 721 31.09 27.91 -30.37
CA VAL A 721 30.60 26.67 -29.74
C VAL A 721 30.06 25.68 -30.77
#